data_AF-A0A2P4XIZ6-F1
#
_entry.id   AF-A0A2P4XIZ6-F1
#
_cell.length_a   1.000
_cell.length_b   1.000
_cell.length_c   1.000
_cell.angle_alpha   90.00
_cell.angle_beta   90.00
_cell.angle_gamma   90.00
#
_symmetry.space_group_name_H-M   'P 1'
#
loop_
_entity.id
_entity.type
_entity.pdbx_description
1 polymer ?
#
loop_
_entity_poly.entity_id
_entity_poly.type
_entity_poly.pdbx_seq_one_letter_code
_entity_poly.pdbx_strand_id
1 'polypeptide(L)'
;MMNAGGGDQRRYVRASDRRLAEVAAQAAARIDLETLQHRRSEAAGVTTERSIDGTVVTATSVIECSLKEMRTLLAAPTSDRYASVMRELVGQDFIYGAIVHHAEEITTQNVTVRTATFVKRHMLARNEQWCFVSAVKSLEHSNNNEAPGFTVTLASLHPDDVFTGKAQAASVIHIQGLSALYLVTSEPHRKVKEGRVKRAVRVTFCAHVATSPGSGRPSPFRWLMMARNREEADDASNGVVVARVVQLARTLKQFHVAVRRRRLDAQVLADLRKVQPNNSRCACCTRRVNVIRSMFGKKGSIEGRTKEERGPKRCQLCGFLVCARCVCTIGKSSLSGEASDTSSKGIKYSQTVHLCEHCMQRVDDADYDSYCASNGSLTPSNGPILPDSPNTEPVSAVIARVMSEVLGEASQDEKPVVIRVIKHLLSPKQEEKSKFRADSAELAKSLGRLAEEQGFLDEMPKQKRKEDAKDAPKVPETTPEDPSSSPKSDDRPPLAGDFGRQYTLQYTDVYGDGDDTEDTDEDAEDVEDVGKAGDVIDVAHHPVPADEAYRLQWLDTHPNIISRVMDLPDLELLCNIARGELQCDATLVTIFGPTACYVVASTDPAWRGAEIPRDHAICGHTLMSGEPLLVRHPEADVRFTAMNLVRRDGVRFYFGFPVMITYPEGGGTTAVGTFCCVHGGETRDVTESQYSLMATLAEGVNRVMECRAARLLEG
;
A
#
# COMPACT_ATOMS: atom_id res chain seq x y z
N MET A 1 -45.38 -4.88 -0.53
CA MET A 1 -45.55 -5.59 -1.81
C MET A 1 -44.19 -6.09 -2.24
N MET A 2 -44.04 -7.41 -2.26
CA MET A 2 -42.82 -8.13 -2.67
C MET A 2 -42.71 -8.14 -4.19
N ASN A 3 -41.58 -7.74 -4.75
CA ASN A 3 -41.05 -8.16 -6.05
C ASN A 3 -39.63 -8.68 -5.73
N ALA A 4 -39.30 -9.97 -5.76
CA ALA A 4 -39.36 -10.92 -6.88
C ALA A 4 -38.66 -10.37 -8.13
N GLY A 5 -37.36 -10.65 -8.23
CA GLY A 5 -36.51 -10.24 -9.35
C GLY A 5 -35.04 -10.45 -9.03
N GLY A 6 -34.64 -11.68 -8.71
CA GLY A 6 -33.23 -12.08 -8.82
C GLY A 6 -32.85 -12.01 -10.29
N GLY A 7 -32.30 -10.87 -10.72
CA GLY A 7 -31.78 -10.72 -12.07
C GLY A 7 -30.56 -11.62 -12.22
N ASP A 8 -30.67 -12.62 -13.09
CA ASP A 8 -29.53 -13.41 -13.58
C ASP A 8 -28.39 -12.44 -13.93
N GLN A 9 -27.22 -12.62 -13.29
CA GLN A 9 -26.01 -11.92 -13.70
C GLN A 9 -25.82 -12.12 -15.20
N ARG A 10 -25.71 -11.01 -15.95
CA ARG A 10 -25.59 -11.05 -17.41
C ARG A 10 -24.28 -11.75 -17.78
N ARG A 11 -24.37 -13.03 -18.17
CA ARG A 11 -23.22 -13.86 -18.55
C ARG A 11 -22.60 -13.36 -19.86
N TYR A 12 -21.29 -13.09 -19.85
CA TYR A 12 -20.57 -12.57 -21.02
C TYR A 12 -19.81 -13.65 -21.81
N VAL A 13 -20.08 -14.92 -21.51
CA VAL A 13 -19.46 -16.08 -22.16
C VAL A 13 -20.50 -17.16 -22.45
N ARG A 14 -20.33 -17.88 -23.56
CA ARG A 14 -21.26 -18.93 -24.01
C ARG A 14 -21.18 -20.19 -23.16
N ALA A 15 -19.97 -20.63 -22.82
CA ALA A 15 -19.73 -21.87 -22.08
C ALA A 15 -20.11 -21.73 -20.60
N SER A 16 -20.62 -22.81 -19.98
CA SER A 16 -20.90 -22.90 -18.54
C SER A 16 -19.61 -22.85 -17.69
N ASP A 17 -19.72 -22.53 -16.41
CA ASP A 17 -18.55 -22.40 -15.51
C ASP A 17 -17.79 -23.73 -15.43
N ARG A 18 -18.54 -24.83 -15.23
CA ARG A 18 -18.01 -26.20 -15.32
C ARG A 18 -17.29 -26.47 -16.64
N ARG A 19 -17.84 -26.03 -17.78
CA ARG A 19 -17.18 -26.23 -19.08
C ARG A 19 -15.89 -25.44 -19.20
N LEU A 20 -15.83 -24.23 -18.67
CA LEU A 20 -14.59 -23.43 -18.64
C LEU A 20 -13.50 -24.12 -17.80
N ALA A 21 -13.87 -24.69 -16.65
CA ALA A 21 -12.96 -25.52 -15.85
C ALA A 21 -12.47 -26.76 -16.60
N GLU A 22 -13.35 -27.48 -17.31
CA GLU A 22 -12.96 -28.63 -18.12
C GLU A 22 -11.97 -28.25 -19.22
N VAL A 23 -12.17 -27.12 -19.89
CA VAL A 23 -11.23 -26.60 -20.91
C VAL A 23 -9.85 -26.33 -20.30
N ALA A 24 -9.81 -25.71 -19.12
CA ALA A 24 -8.55 -25.49 -18.42
C ALA A 24 -7.89 -26.81 -17.98
N ALA A 25 -8.66 -27.76 -17.44
CA ALA A 25 -8.15 -29.06 -17.03
C ALA A 25 -7.55 -29.85 -18.21
N GLN A 26 -8.23 -29.84 -19.36
CA GLN A 26 -7.73 -30.46 -20.60
C GLN A 26 -6.45 -29.81 -21.10
N ALA A 27 -6.35 -28.47 -21.02
CA ALA A 27 -5.13 -27.76 -21.39
C ALA A 27 -3.96 -28.09 -20.46
N ALA A 28 -4.20 -28.23 -19.15
CA ALA A 28 -3.19 -28.67 -18.19
C ALA A 28 -2.71 -30.09 -18.47
N ALA A 29 -3.63 -31.02 -18.81
CA ALA A 29 -3.29 -32.42 -19.10
C ALA A 29 -2.40 -32.62 -20.34
N ARG A 30 -2.32 -31.63 -21.24
CA ARG A 30 -1.40 -31.64 -22.39
C ARG A 30 0.05 -31.34 -22.00
N ILE A 31 0.28 -30.86 -20.78
CA ILE A 31 1.58 -30.44 -20.30
C ILE A 31 1.98 -31.39 -19.17
N ASP A 32 3.05 -32.15 -19.41
CA ASP A 32 3.60 -33.09 -18.43
C ASP A 32 4.24 -32.31 -17.26
N LEU A 33 3.48 -32.21 -16.17
CA LEU A 33 3.87 -31.49 -14.97
C LEU A 33 5.05 -32.17 -14.25
N GLU A 34 5.11 -33.50 -14.26
CA GLU A 34 6.19 -34.26 -13.61
C GLU A 34 7.52 -33.96 -14.30
N THR A 35 7.54 -33.99 -15.63
CA THR A 35 8.73 -33.61 -16.41
C THR A 35 9.14 -32.16 -16.13
N LEU A 36 8.19 -31.22 -16.00
CA LEU A 36 8.51 -29.82 -15.68
C LEU A 36 9.08 -29.64 -14.27
N GLN A 37 8.59 -30.39 -13.28
CA GLN A 37 9.11 -30.37 -11.92
C GLN A 37 10.54 -30.95 -11.85
N HIS A 38 10.83 -31.99 -12.64
CA HIS A 38 12.14 -32.65 -12.68
C HIS A 38 13.17 -31.87 -13.50
N ARG A 39 12.76 -31.10 -14.52
CA ARG A 39 13.61 -30.17 -15.28
C ARG A 39 14.01 -28.95 -14.44
N ARG A 40 14.66 -29.16 -13.28
CA ARG A 40 15.31 -28.12 -12.45
C ARG A 40 16.51 -27.43 -13.12
N SER A 41 16.80 -27.77 -14.37
CA SER A 41 17.95 -27.24 -15.10
C SER A 41 17.86 -25.72 -15.26
N GLU A 42 18.96 -25.02 -14.95
CA GLU A 42 19.16 -23.57 -15.12
C GLU A 42 19.30 -23.22 -16.62
N ALA A 43 18.38 -23.68 -17.47
CA ALA A 43 18.35 -23.25 -18.87
C ALA A 43 17.93 -21.78 -18.91
N ALA A 44 18.92 -20.88 -18.91
CA ALA A 44 18.73 -19.45 -19.02
C ALA A 44 18.30 -19.08 -20.46
N GLY A 45 17.06 -19.38 -20.84
CA GLY A 45 16.57 -19.10 -22.18
C GLY A 45 15.17 -19.63 -22.45
N VAL A 46 14.61 -19.19 -23.59
CA VAL A 46 13.40 -19.77 -24.14
C VAL A 46 13.80 -20.94 -25.03
N THR A 47 13.34 -22.14 -24.71
CA THR A 47 13.51 -23.32 -25.56
C THR A 47 12.27 -23.51 -26.43
N THR A 48 12.47 -24.07 -27.62
CA THR A 48 11.38 -24.39 -28.54
C THR A 48 11.64 -25.77 -29.12
N GLU A 49 10.78 -26.72 -28.77
CA GLU A 49 10.84 -28.11 -29.19
C GLU A 49 9.68 -28.36 -30.16
N ARG A 50 9.95 -28.93 -31.34
CA ARG A 50 8.90 -29.32 -32.28
C ARG A 50 8.62 -30.81 -32.11
N SER A 51 7.36 -31.14 -31.91
CA SER A 51 6.85 -32.51 -31.89
C SER A 51 5.90 -32.73 -33.06
N ILE A 52 5.44 -33.98 -33.21
CA ILE A 52 4.42 -34.34 -34.21
C ILE A 52 3.08 -33.64 -33.88
N ASP A 53 2.78 -33.52 -32.59
CA ASP A 53 1.50 -32.99 -32.07
C ASP A 53 1.46 -31.45 -31.93
N GLY A 54 2.60 -30.78 -32.13
CA GLY A 54 2.67 -29.33 -32.03
C GLY A 54 4.08 -28.77 -31.81
N THR A 55 4.12 -27.52 -31.35
CA THR A 55 5.35 -26.87 -30.89
C THR A 55 5.24 -26.57 -29.40
N VAL A 56 6.22 -27.02 -28.63
CA VAL A 56 6.34 -26.74 -27.20
C VAL A 56 7.36 -25.62 -26.99
N VAL A 57 6.99 -24.62 -26.19
CA VAL A 57 7.87 -23.52 -25.79
C VAL A 57 7.98 -23.53 -24.28
N THR A 58 9.20 -23.54 -23.77
CA THR A 58 9.45 -23.56 -22.32
C THR A 58 10.44 -22.47 -21.94
N ALA A 59 10.24 -21.86 -20.77
CA ALA A 59 11.19 -20.93 -20.16
C ALA A 59 11.08 -21.01 -18.63
N THR A 60 12.20 -20.89 -17.94
CA THR A 60 12.25 -20.92 -16.47
C THR A 60 13.07 -19.75 -15.96
N SER A 61 12.62 -19.14 -14.86
CA SER A 61 13.35 -18.08 -14.16
C SER A 61 13.16 -18.21 -12.66
N VAL A 62 14.18 -17.84 -11.89
CA VAL A 62 14.08 -17.61 -10.45
C VAL A 62 13.85 -16.12 -10.22
N ILE A 63 12.88 -15.78 -9.38
CA ILE A 63 12.46 -14.40 -9.10
C ILE A 63 12.44 -14.20 -7.59
N GLU A 64 13.09 -13.14 -7.10
CA GLU A 64 13.16 -12.78 -5.67
C GLU A 64 11.83 -12.18 -5.18
N CYS A 65 10.86 -13.05 -4.92
CA CYS A 65 9.57 -12.68 -4.33
C CYS A 65 8.96 -13.86 -3.58
N SER A 66 7.88 -13.61 -2.84
CA SER A 66 7.08 -14.67 -2.24
C SER A 66 6.12 -15.34 -3.24
N LEU A 67 5.56 -16.48 -2.85
CA LEU A 67 4.48 -17.14 -3.62
C LEU A 67 3.24 -16.23 -3.73
N LYS A 68 2.92 -15.45 -2.69
CA LYS A 68 1.76 -14.55 -2.69
C LYS A 68 1.98 -13.39 -3.66
N GLU A 69 3.16 -12.77 -3.64
CA GLU A 69 3.52 -11.72 -4.62
C GLU A 69 3.36 -12.23 -6.06
N MET A 70 3.93 -13.41 -6.37
CA MET A 70 3.82 -14.01 -7.70
C MET A 70 2.36 -14.38 -8.07
N ARG A 71 1.57 -14.83 -7.10
CA ARG A 71 0.17 -15.16 -7.32
C ARG A 71 -0.63 -13.93 -7.73
N THR A 72 -0.43 -12.78 -7.09
CA THR A 72 -1.13 -11.53 -7.49
C THR A 72 -0.73 -11.03 -8.87
N LEU A 73 0.47 -11.36 -9.35
CA LEU A 73 0.94 -11.08 -10.71
C LEU A 73 0.20 -11.92 -11.75
N LEU A 74 0.15 -13.24 -11.56
CA LEU A 74 -0.43 -14.15 -12.55
C LEU A 74 -1.96 -14.25 -12.46
N ALA A 75 -2.51 -14.10 -11.25
CA ALA A 75 -3.92 -14.21 -10.92
C ALA A 75 -4.52 -12.86 -10.52
N ALA A 76 -4.39 -11.85 -11.38
CA ALA A 76 -4.97 -10.54 -11.14
C ALA A 76 -6.49 -10.62 -10.85
N PRO A 77 -6.99 -9.95 -9.78
CA PRO A 77 -8.39 -10.06 -9.35
C PRO A 77 -9.33 -9.18 -10.18
N THR A 78 -8.83 -8.09 -10.77
CA THR A 78 -9.62 -7.12 -11.53
C THR A 78 -9.02 -6.84 -12.90
N SER A 79 -9.85 -6.38 -13.84
CA SER A 79 -9.42 -5.99 -15.20
C SER A 79 -8.34 -4.90 -15.19
N ASP A 80 -8.43 -3.91 -14.30
CA ASP A 80 -7.43 -2.84 -14.19
C ASP A 80 -6.07 -3.38 -13.75
N ARG A 81 -6.05 -4.26 -12.74
CA ARG A 81 -4.83 -4.91 -12.28
C ARG A 81 -4.26 -5.81 -13.37
N TYR A 82 -5.10 -6.60 -14.03
CA TYR A 82 -4.69 -7.44 -15.16
C TYR A 82 -4.05 -6.62 -16.30
N ALA A 83 -4.71 -5.55 -16.76
CA ALA A 83 -4.20 -4.69 -17.81
C ALA A 83 -2.93 -3.93 -17.37
N SER A 84 -2.81 -3.57 -16.10
CA SER A 84 -1.57 -3.03 -15.53
C SER A 84 -0.44 -4.06 -15.63
N VAL A 85 -0.63 -5.30 -15.15
CA VAL A 85 0.38 -6.38 -15.25
C VAL A 85 0.80 -6.60 -16.72
N MET A 86 -0.16 -6.71 -17.63
CA MET A 86 0.12 -6.98 -19.04
C MET A 86 0.93 -5.86 -19.69
N ARG A 87 0.62 -4.59 -19.39
CA ARG A 87 1.44 -3.45 -19.85
C ARG A 87 2.87 -3.49 -19.32
N GLU A 88 3.07 -3.96 -18.09
CA GLU A 88 4.40 -4.09 -17.50
C GLU A 88 5.21 -5.22 -18.14
N LEU A 89 4.58 -6.39 -18.33
CA LEU A 89 5.25 -7.59 -18.83
C LEU A 89 5.48 -7.54 -20.34
N VAL A 90 4.50 -7.04 -21.11
CA VAL A 90 4.49 -7.07 -22.58
C VAL A 90 4.93 -5.74 -23.18
N GLY A 91 4.79 -4.62 -22.45
CA GLY A 91 5.19 -3.29 -22.91
C GLY A 91 4.28 -2.75 -24.00
N GLN A 92 4.88 -2.08 -24.99
CA GLN A 92 4.17 -1.41 -26.10
C GLN A 92 3.38 -2.38 -26.99
N ASP A 93 3.71 -3.68 -26.95
CA ASP A 93 3.02 -4.68 -27.76
C ASP A 93 1.64 -5.04 -27.21
N PHE A 94 1.28 -4.62 -26.00
CA PHE A 94 -0.06 -4.82 -25.43
C PHE A 94 -0.92 -3.56 -25.61
N ILE A 95 -2.06 -3.73 -26.29
CA ILE A 95 -3.02 -2.66 -26.57
C ILE A 95 -4.06 -2.58 -25.46
N TYR A 96 -4.72 -3.70 -25.19
CA TYR A 96 -5.87 -3.76 -24.27
C TYR A 96 -6.09 -5.20 -23.80
N GLY A 97 -6.72 -5.36 -22.64
CA GLY A 97 -7.20 -6.64 -22.15
C GLY A 97 -8.11 -6.46 -20.95
N ALA A 98 -9.05 -7.39 -20.78
CA ALA A 98 -9.97 -7.39 -19.66
C ALA A 98 -10.24 -8.80 -19.13
N ILE A 99 -10.65 -8.88 -17.87
CA ILE A 99 -11.34 -10.04 -17.31
C ILE A 99 -12.83 -9.85 -17.64
N VAL A 100 -13.39 -10.79 -18.39
CA VAL A 100 -14.75 -10.69 -18.94
C VAL A 100 -15.75 -11.59 -18.23
N HIS A 101 -15.28 -12.58 -17.48
CA HIS A 101 -16.12 -13.49 -16.69
C HIS A 101 -15.33 -14.08 -15.53
N HIS A 102 -15.96 -14.20 -14.36
CA HIS A 102 -15.48 -14.97 -13.22
C HIS A 102 -16.40 -16.18 -13.06
N ALA A 103 -15.85 -17.38 -12.98
CA ALA A 103 -16.65 -18.58 -12.75
C ALA A 103 -16.92 -18.72 -11.25
N GLU A 104 -18.13 -18.37 -10.82
CA GLU A 104 -18.53 -18.35 -9.41
C GLU A 104 -18.98 -19.74 -8.91
N GLU A 105 -19.43 -20.63 -9.81
CA GLU A 105 -19.90 -21.98 -9.45
C GLU A 105 -18.77 -22.93 -9.01
N ILE A 106 -17.50 -22.56 -9.22
CA ILE A 106 -16.35 -23.43 -8.96
C ILE A 106 -15.57 -22.91 -7.75
N THR A 107 -15.75 -23.55 -6.61
CA THR A 107 -15.09 -23.15 -5.35
C THR A 107 -13.68 -23.70 -5.20
N THR A 108 -13.30 -24.73 -5.97
CA THR A 108 -12.02 -25.44 -5.82
C THR A 108 -10.86 -24.80 -6.58
N GLN A 109 -11.15 -23.95 -7.57
CA GLN A 109 -10.16 -23.26 -8.39
C GLN A 109 -10.71 -21.92 -8.87
N ASN A 110 -9.84 -20.91 -8.94
CA ASN A 110 -10.23 -19.61 -9.48
C ASN A 110 -10.12 -19.65 -11.01
N VAL A 111 -11.27 -19.66 -11.69
CA VAL A 111 -11.36 -19.71 -13.15
C VAL A 111 -11.92 -18.38 -13.66
N THR A 112 -11.18 -17.75 -14.56
CA THR A 112 -11.59 -16.49 -15.20
C THR A 112 -11.47 -16.61 -16.71
N VAL A 113 -12.31 -15.87 -17.44
CA VAL A 113 -12.14 -15.67 -18.88
C VAL A 113 -11.55 -14.30 -19.11
N ARG A 114 -10.50 -14.24 -19.94
CA ARG A 114 -9.73 -13.04 -20.20
C ARG A 114 -9.58 -12.81 -21.70
N THR A 115 -9.42 -11.54 -22.05
CA THR A 115 -9.06 -11.10 -23.40
C THR A 115 -7.72 -10.37 -23.37
N ALA A 116 -6.96 -10.47 -24.45
CA ALA A 116 -5.75 -9.69 -24.66
C ALA A 116 -5.61 -9.34 -26.15
N THR A 117 -5.33 -8.07 -26.43
CA THR A 117 -5.12 -7.54 -27.77
C THR A 117 -3.70 -7.00 -27.86
N PHE A 118 -2.99 -7.40 -28.91
CA PHE A 118 -1.59 -7.07 -29.13
C PHE A 118 -1.35 -6.35 -30.45
N VAL A 119 -0.32 -5.51 -30.47
CA VAL A 119 0.10 -4.79 -31.68
C VAL A 119 0.58 -5.78 -32.75
N LYS A 120 0.20 -5.48 -34.00
CA LYS A 120 0.67 -6.15 -35.21
C LYS A 120 2.20 -6.19 -35.30
N ARG A 121 2.74 -7.31 -35.78
CA ARG A 121 4.20 -7.52 -35.90
C ARG A 121 4.84 -6.93 -37.17
N HIS A 122 4.04 -6.68 -38.19
CA HIS A 122 4.49 -6.09 -39.47
C HIS A 122 3.47 -5.05 -39.94
N MET A 123 3.91 -4.08 -40.74
CA MET A 123 3.10 -2.90 -41.11
C MET A 123 1.75 -3.27 -41.78
N LEU A 124 1.73 -4.37 -42.52
CA LEU A 124 0.57 -4.88 -43.26
C LEU A 124 -0.28 -5.90 -42.47
N ALA A 125 0.12 -6.29 -41.26
CA ALA A 125 -0.66 -7.21 -40.43
C ALA A 125 -1.82 -6.51 -39.74
N ARG A 126 -2.82 -7.29 -39.34
CA ARG A 126 -3.79 -6.88 -38.32
C ARG A 126 -3.23 -7.11 -36.92
N ASN A 127 -3.81 -6.43 -35.94
CA ASN A 127 -3.51 -6.66 -34.53
C ASN A 127 -3.94 -8.09 -34.14
N GLU A 128 -3.34 -8.64 -33.10
CA GLU A 128 -3.61 -9.99 -32.65
C GLU A 128 -4.57 -9.95 -31.45
N GLN A 129 -5.55 -10.86 -31.38
CA GLN A 129 -6.44 -10.98 -30.24
C GLN A 129 -6.45 -12.41 -29.70
N TRP A 130 -6.34 -12.55 -28.38
CA TRP A 130 -6.44 -13.80 -27.66
C TRP A 130 -7.60 -13.75 -26.67
N CYS A 131 -8.56 -14.66 -26.83
CA CYS A 131 -9.59 -14.95 -25.83
C CYS A 131 -9.19 -16.26 -25.14
N PHE A 132 -9.16 -16.31 -23.82
CA PHE A 132 -8.68 -17.49 -23.11
C PHE A 132 -9.29 -17.67 -21.72
N VAL A 133 -9.35 -18.92 -21.27
CA VAL A 133 -9.56 -19.29 -19.87
C VAL A 133 -8.24 -19.21 -19.13
N SER A 134 -8.26 -18.67 -17.92
CA SER A 134 -7.17 -18.69 -16.94
C SER A 134 -7.67 -19.38 -15.68
N ALA A 135 -7.07 -20.50 -15.29
CA ALA A 135 -7.42 -21.26 -14.08
C ALA A 135 -6.23 -21.36 -13.14
N VAL A 136 -6.43 -21.02 -11.86
CA VAL A 136 -5.41 -21.09 -10.81
C VAL A 136 -5.70 -22.29 -9.91
N LYS A 137 -4.74 -23.20 -9.79
CA LYS A 137 -4.82 -24.37 -8.90
C LYS A 137 -3.62 -24.38 -7.95
N SER A 138 -3.86 -24.56 -6.65
CA SER A 138 -2.77 -24.80 -5.69
C SER A 138 -2.22 -26.22 -5.88
N LEU A 139 -0.92 -26.42 -5.70
CA LEU A 139 -0.34 -27.77 -5.72
C LEU A 139 -0.77 -28.52 -4.45
N GLU A 140 -1.30 -29.73 -4.62
CA GLU A 140 -1.67 -30.60 -3.51
C GLU A 140 -0.39 -31.21 -2.92
N HIS A 141 -0.20 -31.09 -1.60
CA HIS A 141 0.97 -31.66 -0.91
C HIS A 141 0.81 -33.17 -0.82
N SER A 142 1.16 -33.90 -1.88
CA SER A 142 0.98 -35.35 -1.93
C SER A 142 2.02 -36.10 -1.08
N ASN A 143 3.14 -35.47 -0.72
CA ASN A 143 4.16 -36.03 0.19
C ASN A 143 4.96 -34.93 0.90
N ASN A 144 5.53 -35.24 2.08
CA ASN A 144 6.31 -34.34 2.97
C ASN A 144 7.54 -33.64 2.33
N ASN A 145 7.84 -33.85 1.04
CA ASN A 145 9.03 -33.34 0.36
C ASN A 145 8.73 -32.41 -0.84
N GLU A 146 7.47 -32.15 -1.18
CA GLU A 146 7.14 -31.21 -2.28
C GLU A 146 7.10 -29.76 -1.80
N ALA A 147 7.82 -28.90 -2.51
CA ALA A 147 7.86 -27.47 -2.23
C ALA A 147 6.48 -26.84 -2.51
N PRO A 148 5.93 -26.02 -1.60
CA PRO A 148 4.64 -25.37 -1.82
C PRO A 148 4.65 -24.52 -3.10
N GLY A 149 3.51 -24.48 -3.79
CA GLY A 149 3.39 -23.81 -5.08
C GLY A 149 1.97 -23.80 -5.65
N PHE A 150 1.84 -23.29 -6.86
CA PHE A 150 0.59 -23.23 -7.60
C PHE A 150 0.83 -23.26 -9.11
N THR A 151 -0.21 -23.59 -9.87
CA THR A 151 -0.21 -23.51 -11.33
C THR A 151 -1.23 -22.48 -11.82
N VAL A 152 -0.93 -21.89 -12.98
CA VAL A 152 -1.87 -21.05 -13.73
C VAL A 152 -1.96 -21.57 -15.15
N THR A 153 -3.08 -22.22 -15.46
CA THR A 153 -3.36 -22.80 -16.78
C THR A 153 -4.07 -21.78 -17.65
N LEU A 154 -3.62 -21.67 -18.90
CA LEU A 154 -4.18 -20.79 -19.92
C LEU A 154 -4.62 -21.62 -21.12
N ALA A 155 -5.82 -21.38 -21.63
CA ALA A 155 -6.34 -22.12 -22.78
C ALA A 155 -7.14 -21.20 -23.72
N SER A 156 -6.80 -21.19 -25.01
CA SER A 156 -7.56 -20.45 -26.01
C SER A 156 -9.04 -20.85 -26.02
N LEU A 157 -9.91 -19.84 -26.14
CA LEU A 157 -11.33 -19.96 -26.43
C LEU A 157 -11.62 -19.44 -27.84
N HIS A 158 -12.69 -19.94 -28.45
CA HIS A 158 -13.18 -19.40 -29.71
C HIS A 158 -13.70 -17.96 -29.50
N PRO A 159 -13.44 -17.01 -30.40
CA PRO A 159 -13.90 -15.63 -30.25
C PRO A 159 -15.42 -15.48 -30.14
N ASP A 160 -16.19 -16.42 -30.68
CA ASP A 160 -17.66 -16.44 -30.58
C ASP A 160 -18.20 -16.87 -29.21
N ASP A 161 -17.35 -17.47 -28.37
CA ASP A 161 -17.71 -17.91 -27.03
C ASP A 161 -17.55 -16.80 -25.98
N VAL A 162 -16.99 -15.66 -26.36
CA VAL A 162 -16.80 -14.47 -25.51
C VAL A 162 -17.60 -13.33 -26.12
N PHE A 163 -18.40 -12.57 -25.38
CA PHE A 163 -19.29 -11.56 -25.96
C PHE A 163 -18.81 -10.11 -25.77
N THR A 164 -17.95 -9.85 -24.80
CA THR A 164 -17.45 -8.50 -24.45
C THR A 164 -15.93 -8.45 -24.34
N GLY A 165 -15.35 -7.26 -24.21
CA GLY A 165 -13.91 -7.07 -24.04
C GLY A 165 -13.07 -7.48 -25.26
N LYS A 166 -13.71 -7.62 -26.44
CA LYS A 166 -13.13 -7.99 -27.73
C LYS A 166 -12.99 -6.77 -28.62
N ALA A 167 -11.95 -6.72 -29.45
CA ALA A 167 -11.94 -5.86 -30.63
C ALA A 167 -12.92 -6.37 -31.70
N GLN A 168 -13.27 -5.50 -32.65
CA GLN A 168 -14.08 -5.88 -33.80
C GLN A 168 -13.35 -6.94 -34.63
N ALA A 169 -14.02 -8.06 -34.95
CA ALA A 169 -13.39 -9.21 -35.62
C ALA A 169 -12.65 -8.84 -36.92
N ALA A 170 -13.17 -7.89 -37.69
CA ALA A 170 -12.54 -7.43 -38.92
C ALA A 170 -11.15 -6.76 -38.71
N SER A 171 -10.87 -6.22 -37.52
CA SER A 171 -9.65 -5.46 -37.24
C SER A 171 -8.53 -6.29 -36.61
N VAL A 172 -8.79 -7.55 -36.28
CA VAL A 172 -7.83 -8.44 -35.59
C VAL A 172 -7.69 -9.81 -36.27
N ILE A 173 -6.62 -10.52 -35.93
CA ILE A 173 -6.46 -11.97 -36.14
C ILE A 173 -6.50 -12.69 -34.81
N HIS A 174 -7.15 -13.85 -34.75
CA HIS A 174 -7.41 -14.55 -33.50
C HIS A 174 -6.36 -15.61 -33.18
N ILE A 175 -5.77 -15.55 -31.99
CA ILE A 175 -4.84 -16.54 -31.46
C ILE A 175 -5.64 -17.74 -30.93
N GLN A 176 -5.66 -18.83 -31.70
CA GLN A 176 -6.32 -20.08 -31.35
C GLN A 176 -5.32 -21.23 -31.15
N GLY A 177 -5.78 -22.35 -30.59
CA GLY A 177 -4.97 -23.57 -30.45
C GLY A 177 -3.80 -23.51 -29.46
N LEU A 178 -3.78 -22.49 -28.58
CA LEU A 178 -2.76 -22.31 -27.55
C LEU A 178 -3.22 -22.89 -26.20
N SER A 179 -2.41 -23.77 -25.63
CA SER A 179 -2.50 -24.21 -24.24
C SER A 179 -1.20 -23.86 -23.52
N ALA A 180 -1.25 -23.23 -22.35
CA ALA A 180 -0.06 -22.85 -21.60
C ALA A 180 -0.26 -23.04 -20.09
N LEU A 181 0.85 -23.12 -19.37
CA LEU A 181 0.89 -23.36 -17.93
C LEU A 181 2.07 -22.56 -17.35
N TYR A 182 1.78 -21.79 -16.31
CA TYR A 182 2.81 -21.36 -15.35
C TYR A 182 2.84 -22.35 -14.19
N LEU A 183 4.01 -22.90 -13.89
CA LEU A 183 4.29 -23.63 -12.67
C LEU A 183 5.13 -22.72 -11.76
N VAL A 184 4.60 -22.40 -10.59
CA VAL A 184 5.28 -21.58 -9.58
C VAL A 184 5.53 -22.43 -8.35
N THR A 185 6.80 -22.54 -7.96
CA THR A 185 7.23 -23.30 -6.77
C THR A 185 8.16 -22.44 -5.93
N SER A 186 8.17 -22.67 -4.62
CA SER A 186 9.15 -22.03 -3.74
C SER A 186 10.56 -22.54 -4.07
N GLU A 187 11.51 -21.61 -4.17
CA GLU A 187 12.92 -21.95 -4.35
C GLU A 187 13.53 -22.19 -2.96
N PRO A 188 14.21 -23.33 -2.71
CA PRO A 188 14.85 -23.57 -1.43
C PRO A 188 15.88 -22.49 -1.13
N HIS A 189 15.88 -22.01 0.11
CA HIS A 189 16.74 -20.91 0.52
C HIS A 189 18.22 -21.21 0.26
N ARG A 190 18.86 -20.43 -0.61
CA ARG A 190 20.32 -20.36 -0.64
C ARG A 190 20.75 -19.60 0.62
N LYS A 191 21.45 -20.26 1.54
CA LYS A 191 22.02 -19.61 2.73
C LYS A 191 22.93 -18.46 2.27
N VAL A 192 22.54 -17.21 2.54
CA VAL A 192 23.40 -16.04 2.38
C VAL A 192 24.19 -15.83 3.68
N LYS A 193 25.42 -15.34 3.59
CA LYS A 193 26.41 -15.20 4.68
C LYS A 193 26.01 -14.27 5.86
N GLU A 194 24.76 -13.83 5.99
CA GLU A 194 24.35 -12.78 6.94
C GLU A 194 23.04 -13.10 7.68
N GLY A 195 22.62 -14.38 7.74
CA GLY A 195 21.43 -14.79 8.50
C GLY A 195 20.07 -14.29 7.95
N ARG A 196 20.07 -13.46 6.88
CA ARG A 196 18.84 -13.04 6.18
C ARG A 196 18.49 -14.01 5.07
N VAL A 197 17.34 -14.63 5.21
CA VAL A 197 16.80 -15.60 4.26
C VAL A 197 15.97 -14.86 3.20
N LYS A 198 16.51 -14.68 2.00
CA LYS A 198 15.72 -14.14 0.88
C LYS A 198 14.75 -15.21 0.35
N ARG A 199 13.47 -14.83 0.22
CA ARG A 199 12.45 -15.65 -0.43
C ARG A 199 12.55 -15.50 -1.93
N ALA A 200 12.51 -16.61 -2.64
CA ALA A 200 12.47 -16.64 -4.09
C ALA A 200 11.50 -17.72 -4.57
N VAL A 201 10.98 -17.52 -5.77
CA VAL A 201 10.13 -18.48 -6.46
C VAL A 201 10.74 -18.85 -7.79
N ARG A 202 10.59 -20.11 -8.16
CA ARG A 202 10.85 -20.60 -9.50
C ARG A 202 9.57 -20.54 -10.30
N VAL A 203 9.62 -19.81 -11.41
CA VAL A 203 8.51 -19.70 -12.36
C VAL A 203 8.92 -20.38 -13.65
N THR A 204 8.22 -21.45 -14.00
CA THR A 204 8.36 -22.16 -15.28
C THR A 204 7.12 -21.91 -16.12
N PHE A 205 7.32 -21.30 -17.30
CA PHE A 205 6.30 -21.17 -18.32
C PHE A 205 6.46 -22.30 -19.34
N CYS A 206 5.40 -23.05 -19.62
CA CYS A 206 5.35 -24.06 -20.66
C CYS A 206 4.10 -23.86 -21.51
N ALA A 207 4.25 -23.88 -22.82
CA ALA A 207 3.15 -23.68 -23.74
C ALA A 207 3.22 -24.67 -24.89
N HIS A 208 2.08 -25.23 -25.26
CA HIS A 208 1.86 -26.12 -26.38
C HIS A 208 0.99 -25.41 -27.42
N VAL A 209 1.50 -25.29 -28.64
CA VAL A 209 0.78 -24.80 -29.82
C VAL A 209 0.46 -25.99 -30.69
N ALA A 210 -0.82 -26.34 -30.82
CA ALA A 210 -1.24 -27.47 -31.63
C ALA A 210 -0.92 -27.25 -33.11
N THR A 211 -0.49 -28.30 -33.80
CA THR A 211 -0.42 -28.33 -35.26
C THR A 211 -1.83 -28.40 -35.82
N SER A 212 -2.39 -27.28 -36.27
CA SER A 212 -3.63 -27.32 -37.06
C SER A 212 -3.45 -28.23 -38.27
N PRO A 213 -4.31 -29.25 -38.48
CA PRO A 213 -4.32 -29.99 -39.74
C PRO A 213 -4.59 -28.97 -40.83
N GLY A 214 -3.68 -28.87 -41.79
CA GLY A 214 -3.70 -27.81 -42.80
C GLY A 214 -5.09 -27.70 -43.43
N SER A 215 -5.83 -26.62 -43.14
CA SER A 215 -6.87 -26.18 -44.05
C SER A 215 -6.17 -25.89 -45.38
N GLY A 216 -6.68 -26.52 -46.44
CA GLY A 216 -5.98 -26.68 -47.70
C GLY A 216 -5.36 -25.38 -48.23
N ARG A 217 -4.23 -25.55 -48.94
CA ARG A 217 -3.54 -24.56 -49.79
C ARG A 217 -4.30 -23.23 -49.93
N PRO A 218 -3.73 -22.08 -49.53
CA PRO A 218 -4.33 -20.82 -49.90
C PRO A 218 -4.37 -20.77 -51.43
N SER A 219 -5.57 -20.70 -52.00
CA SER A 219 -5.75 -20.46 -53.43
C SER A 219 -4.89 -19.24 -53.83
N PRO A 220 -4.05 -19.32 -54.88
CA PRO A 220 -3.20 -18.21 -55.32
C PRO A 220 -3.98 -16.94 -55.70
N PHE A 221 -5.30 -17.04 -55.80
CA PHE A 221 -6.20 -15.98 -56.28
C PHE A 221 -7.09 -15.37 -55.19
N ARG A 222 -6.87 -15.66 -53.90
CA ARG A 222 -7.70 -15.09 -52.80
C ARG A 222 -7.58 -13.56 -52.69
N TRP A 223 -6.51 -12.96 -53.22
CA TRP A 223 -6.31 -11.50 -53.27
C TRP A 223 -7.13 -10.81 -54.39
N LEU A 224 -7.66 -11.57 -55.36
CA LEU A 224 -8.39 -11.03 -56.51
C LEU A 224 -9.89 -10.82 -56.24
N MET A 225 -10.43 -11.38 -55.15
CA MET A 225 -11.83 -11.20 -54.77
C MET A 225 -11.93 -10.17 -53.65
N MET A 226 -12.41 -8.96 -53.98
CA MET A 226 -12.88 -7.96 -53.02
C MET A 226 -14.08 -8.53 -52.26
N ALA A 227 -13.83 -9.27 -51.17
CA ALA A 227 -14.85 -9.87 -50.33
C ALA A 227 -15.57 -8.77 -49.54
N ARG A 228 -16.76 -8.40 -50.03
CA ARG A 228 -17.56 -7.28 -49.52
C ARG A 228 -18.45 -7.63 -48.32
N ASN A 229 -18.31 -8.82 -47.72
CA ASN A 229 -18.95 -9.23 -46.46
C ASN A 229 -18.04 -10.26 -45.77
N ARG A 230 -17.33 -9.86 -44.72
CA ARG A 230 -16.45 -10.76 -43.94
C ARG A 230 -16.88 -10.71 -42.47
N GLU A 231 -17.93 -11.46 -42.14
CA GLU A 231 -18.42 -11.64 -40.76
C GLU A 231 -17.59 -12.67 -39.98
N GLU A 232 -16.75 -13.46 -40.66
CA GLU A 232 -15.98 -14.54 -40.05
C GLU A 232 -14.60 -14.07 -39.56
N ALA A 233 -14.31 -14.36 -38.30
CA ALA A 233 -13.05 -14.08 -37.62
C ALA A 233 -11.89 -14.85 -38.27
N ASP A 234 -10.80 -14.16 -38.65
CA ASP A 234 -9.64 -14.85 -39.23
C ASP A 234 -8.68 -15.35 -38.16
N ASP A 235 -8.31 -16.62 -38.26
CA ASP A 235 -7.34 -17.24 -37.35
C ASP A 235 -5.90 -16.89 -37.69
N ALA A 236 -5.09 -16.74 -36.63
CA ALA A 236 -3.65 -16.58 -36.74
C ALA A 236 -2.99 -17.88 -37.19
N SER A 237 -2.02 -17.79 -38.10
CA SER A 237 -1.20 -18.95 -38.47
C SER A 237 -0.38 -19.49 -37.29
N ASN A 238 -0.04 -20.78 -37.30
CA ASN A 238 0.80 -21.39 -36.26
C ASN A 238 2.11 -20.62 -36.02
N GLY A 239 2.71 -20.06 -37.06
CA GLY A 239 3.92 -19.23 -36.94
C GLY A 239 3.69 -17.95 -36.13
N VAL A 240 2.55 -17.29 -36.31
CA VAL A 240 2.16 -16.12 -35.51
C VAL A 240 1.89 -16.52 -34.06
N VAL A 241 1.18 -17.63 -33.83
CA VAL A 241 0.89 -18.14 -32.48
C VAL A 241 2.18 -18.50 -31.74
N VAL A 242 3.07 -19.30 -32.34
CA VAL A 242 4.38 -19.66 -31.75
C VAL A 242 5.19 -18.42 -31.43
N ALA A 243 5.23 -17.45 -32.35
CA ALA A 243 6.02 -16.24 -32.13
C ALA A 243 5.44 -15.35 -31.01
N ARG A 244 4.12 -15.40 -30.75
CA ARG A 244 3.48 -14.78 -29.58
C ARG A 244 3.81 -15.52 -28.30
N VAL A 245 3.77 -16.86 -28.32
CA VAL A 245 4.14 -17.68 -27.18
C VAL A 245 5.60 -17.47 -26.75
N VAL A 246 6.53 -17.40 -27.71
CA VAL A 246 7.94 -17.08 -27.43
C VAL A 246 8.07 -15.71 -26.78
N GLN A 247 7.27 -14.72 -27.19
CA GLN A 247 7.27 -13.41 -26.55
C GLN A 247 6.73 -13.48 -25.12
N LEU A 248 5.63 -14.19 -24.88
CA LEU A 248 5.10 -14.43 -23.53
C LEU A 248 6.14 -15.12 -22.65
N ALA A 249 6.85 -16.13 -23.16
CA ALA A 249 7.94 -16.80 -22.45
C ALA A 249 9.08 -15.85 -22.07
N ARG A 250 9.44 -14.90 -22.95
CA ARG A 250 10.46 -13.87 -22.67
C ARG A 250 10.05 -12.90 -21.57
N THR A 251 8.75 -12.73 -21.31
CA THR A 251 8.27 -11.83 -20.24
C THR A 251 8.66 -12.30 -18.84
N LEU A 252 9.07 -13.56 -18.64
CA LEU A 252 9.60 -14.05 -17.36
C LEU A 252 10.72 -13.15 -16.81
N LYS A 253 11.55 -12.59 -17.69
CA LYS A 253 12.61 -11.64 -17.31
C LYS A 253 12.07 -10.32 -16.76
N GLN A 254 10.83 -9.94 -17.03
CA GLN A 254 10.23 -8.68 -16.58
C GLN A 254 9.50 -8.80 -15.24
N PHE A 255 9.28 -10.01 -14.71
CA PHE A 255 8.55 -10.19 -13.46
C PHE A 255 9.22 -9.50 -12.27
N HIS A 256 10.56 -9.50 -12.19
CA HIS A 256 11.28 -8.78 -11.12
C HIS A 256 10.98 -7.27 -11.13
N VAL A 257 10.80 -6.66 -12.31
CA VAL A 257 10.43 -5.25 -12.45
C VAL A 257 9.00 -5.03 -11.98
N ALA A 258 8.08 -5.92 -12.38
CA ALA A 258 6.67 -5.86 -11.99
C ALA A 258 6.48 -6.06 -10.47
N VAL A 259 7.25 -6.98 -9.86
CA VAL A 259 7.32 -7.16 -8.39
C VAL A 259 7.75 -5.86 -7.73
N ARG A 260 8.92 -5.31 -8.12
CA ARG A 260 9.46 -4.08 -7.51
C ARG A 260 8.49 -2.90 -7.62
N ARG A 261 7.81 -2.72 -8.75
CA ARG A 261 6.81 -1.66 -8.90
C ARG A 261 5.66 -1.77 -7.90
N ARG A 262 5.19 -2.98 -7.60
CA ARG A 262 4.12 -3.19 -6.61
C ARG A 262 4.62 -3.02 -5.19
N ARG A 263 5.86 -3.41 -4.91
CA ARG A 263 6.50 -3.09 -3.64
C ARG A 263 6.57 -1.58 -3.41
N LEU A 264 6.75 -0.79 -4.47
CA LEU A 264 6.67 0.67 -4.41
C LEU A 264 5.25 1.17 -4.15
N ASP A 265 4.20 0.53 -4.69
CA ASP A 265 2.79 0.90 -4.41
C ASP A 265 2.45 0.84 -2.90
N ALA A 266 3.20 0.08 -2.11
CA ALA A 266 3.07 -0.01 -0.66
C ALA A 266 3.81 1.12 0.10
N GLN A 267 4.70 1.87 -0.56
CA GLN A 267 5.53 2.86 0.12
C GLN A 267 4.92 4.26 0.12
N VAL A 268 5.14 5.00 1.20
CA VAL A 268 4.86 6.44 1.26
C VAL A 268 6.11 7.23 0.86
N LEU A 269 6.09 7.75 -0.37
CA LEU A 269 7.18 8.58 -0.91
C LEU A 269 7.23 9.96 -0.24
N ALA A 270 8.42 10.53 -0.16
CA ALA A 270 8.66 11.89 0.30
C ALA A 270 8.11 12.91 -0.69
N ASP A 271 7.41 13.93 -0.20
CA ASP A 271 7.15 15.13 -0.97
C ASP A 271 8.45 15.95 -1.04
N LEU A 272 9.19 15.78 -2.12
CA LEU A 272 10.48 16.44 -2.34
C LEU A 272 10.36 17.98 -2.41
N ARG A 273 9.15 18.55 -2.50
CA ARG A 273 8.94 20.01 -2.40
C ARG A 273 8.99 20.50 -0.96
N LYS A 274 8.57 19.66 -0.01
CA LYS A 274 8.53 19.96 1.43
C LYS A 274 9.78 19.47 2.16
N VAL A 275 10.34 18.35 1.72
CA VAL A 275 11.59 17.79 2.27
C VAL A 275 12.77 18.47 1.60
N GLN A 276 13.73 19.00 2.36
CA GLN A 276 15.02 19.45 1.83
C GLN A 276 16.12 18.43 2.15
N PRO A 277 17.08 18.20 1.23
CA PRO A 277 18.21 17.33 1.52
C PRO A 277 19.17 18.05 2.49
N ASN A 278 19.58 17.37 3.56
CA ASN A 278 20.57 17.86 4.52
C ASN A 278 22.00 17.34 4.24
N ASN A 279 22.19 16.51 3.21
CA ASN A 279 23.45 15.83 2.92
C ASN A 279 24.22 16.47 1.75
N SER A 280 25.53 16.65 1.92
CA SER A 280 26.45 17.14 0.86
C SER A 280 27.18 16.01 0.11
N ARG A 281 27.02 14.78 0.59
CA ARG A 281 27.65 13.55 0.09
C ARG A 281 26.60 12.51 -0.25
N CYS A 282 26.89 11.65 -1.22
CA CYS A 282 25.98 10.58 -1.63
C CYS A 282 25.60 9.72 -0.43
N ALA A 283 24.30 9.52 -0.20
CA ALA A 283 23.77 8.70 0.90
C ALA A 283 24.09 7.19 0.79
N CYS A 284 24.98 6.79 -0.13
CA CYS A 284 25.39 5.39 -0.31
C CYS A 284 26.91 5.27 -0.31
N CYS A 285 27.56 5.92 -1.28
CA CYS A 285 29.02 5.81 -1.43
C CYS A 285 29.82 6.96 -0.80
N THR A 286 29.19 7.85 -0.02
CA THR A 286 29.77 9.04 0.65
C THR A 286 30.58 10.00 -0.24
N ARG A 287 30.61 9.80 -1.56
CA ARG A 287 31.25 10.72 -2.52
C ARG A 287 30.56 12.08 -2.51
N ARG A 288 31.34 13.16 -2.61
CA ARG A 288 30.81 14.52 -2.69
C ARG A 288 29.85 14.66 -3.87
N VAL A 289 28.73 15.31 -3.60
CA VAL A 289 27.70 15.60 -4.60
C VAL A 289 27.71 17.10 -4.87
N ASN A 290 27.95 17.50 -6.13
CA ASN A 290 28.01 18.91 -6.49
C ASN A 290 26.61 19.57 -6.50
N VAL A 291 26.19 20.11 -5.36
CA VAL A 291 24.87 20.74 -5.13
C VAL A 291 24.66 22.00 -5.98
N ILE A 292 25.73 22.74 -6.31
CA ILE A 292 25.68 24.02 -7.07
C ILE A 292 25.06 23.84 -8.47
N ARG A 293 25.11 22.64 -9.05
CA ARG A 293 24.51 22.35 -10.36
C ARG A 293 23.01 22.03 -10.30
N SER A 294 22.47 21.77 -9.10
CA SER A 294 21.07 21.39 -8.87
C SER A 294 20.17 22.55 -8.44
N MET A 295 20.72 23.58 -7.79
CA MET A 295 19.95 24.74 -7.28
C MET A 295 19.87 25.91 -8.28
N PHE A 296 20.87 26.08 -9.15
CA PHE A 296 20.89 27.14 -10.16
C PHE A 296 20.91 26.53 -11.56
N GLY A 297 19.73 26.31 -12.13
CA GLY A 297 19.58 26.01 -13.55
C GLY A 297 20.11 27.18 -14.38
N LYS A 298 21.35 27.10 -14.87
CA LYS A 298 21.86 28.09 -15.82
C LYS A 298 21.07 27.96 -17.13
N LYS A 299 20.17 28.92 -17.38
CA LYS A 299 19.83 29.38 -18.74
C LYS A 299 21.12 29.92 -19.36
N GLY A 300 21.75 29.19 -20.27
CA GLY A 300 22.91 29.71 -21.00
C GLY A 300 23.69 28.68 -21.83
N SER A 301 23.38 28.68 -23.13
CA SER A 301 24.22 28.30 -24.27
C SER A 301 24.51 26.81 -24.59
N ILE A 302 23.74 26.31 -25.56
CA ILE A 302 24.16 25.71 -26.86
C ILE A 302 25.43 24.85 -26.83
N GLU A 303 25.25 23.51 -26.76
CA GLU A 303 25.56 22.56 -27.86
C GLU A 303 25.32 21.10 -27.41
N GLY A 304 24.79 20.30 -28.32
CA GLY A 304 24.01 19.10 -28.07
C GLY A 304 24.75 17.90 -27.48
N ARG A 305 24.17 17.36 -26.39
CA ARG A 305 24.03 15.94 -26.00
C ARG A 305 23.30 15.91 -24.65
N THR A 306 22.32 15.01 -24.52
CA THR A 306 21.43 14.80 -23.37
C THR A 306 22.15 14.90 -22.01
N LYS A 307 22.01 16.06 -21.34
CA LYS A 307 22.75 16.43 -20.12
C LYS A 307 21.96 16.22 -18.82
N GLU A 308 20.68 15.83 -18.88
CA GLU A 308 19.80 15.64 -17.72
C GLU A 308 20.07 14.36 -16.89
N GLU A 309 20.82 13.39 -17.43
CA GLU A 309 21.04 12.09 -16.78
C GLU A 309 22.28 12.03 -15.86
N ARG A 310 23.19 13.01 -15.91
CA ARG A 310 24.48 12.95 -15.17
C ARG A 310 24.52 13.71 -13.84
N GLY A 311 23.46 14.43 -13.49
CA GLY A 311 23.36 15.14 -12.21
C GLY A 311 23.00 14.21 -11.05
N PRO A 312 23.31 14.59 -9.80
CA PRO A 312 22.79 13.88 -8.65
C PRO A 312 21.26 13.88 -8.65
N LYS A 313 20.69 12.80 -8.11
CA LYS A 313 19.24 12.63 -7.99
C LYS A 313 18.86 12.66 -6.52
N ARG A 314 17.59 12.95 -6.24
CA ARG A 314 17.02 12.90 -4.89
C ARG A 314 16.26 11.59 -4.73
N CYS A 315 16.57 10.85 -3.68
CA CYS A 315 15.83 9.64 -3.36
C CYS A 315 14.42 10.00 -2.88
N GLN A 316 13.38 9.45 -3.53
CA GLN A 316 11.99 9.66 -3.12
C GLN A 316 11.57 8.90 -1.87
N LEU A 317 12.42 8.01 -1.34
CA LEU A 317 12.16 7.36 -0.05
C LEU A 317 12.84 8.06 1.10
N CYS A 318 14.14 8.35 1.08
CA CYS A 318 14.80 9.02 2.22
C CYS A 318 14.87 10.55 2.10
N GLY A 319 14.73 11.12 0.90
CA GLY A 319 14.84 12.56 0.62
C GLY A 319 16.26 13.05 0.31
N PHE A 320 17.28 12.21 0.53
CA PHE A 320 18.71 12.56 0.37
C PHE A 320 19.19 12.60 -1.07
N LEU A 321 20.29 13.31 -1.28
CA LEU A 321 21.05 13.33 -2.54
C LEU A 321 21.83 12.02 -2.76
N VAL A 322 21.78 11.52 -3.99
CA VAL A 322 22.39 10.27 -4.44
C VAL A 322 23.14 10.52 -5.76
N CYS A 323 24.33 9.96 -5.89
CA CYS A 323 25.10 10.05 -7.14
C CYS A 323 24.48 9.17 -8.24
N ALA A 324 24.82 9.46 -9.49
CA ALA A 324 24.31 8.72 -10.65
C ALA A 324 24.66 7.22 -10.66
N ARG A 325 25.65 6.78 -9.87
CA ARG A 325 26.02 5.35 -9.75
C ARG A 325 25.20 4.59 -8.71
N CYS A 326 24.75 5.26 -7.65
CA CYS A 326 24.03 4.64 -6.54
C CYS A 326 22.51 4.87 -6.60
N VAL A 327 22.02 5.46 -7.69
CA VAL A 327 20.59 5.70 -7.90
C VAL A 327 19.97 4.54 -8.67
N CYS A 328 19.01 3.88 -8.04
CA CYS A 328 18.10 2.95 -8.69
C CYS A 328 16.94 3.75 -9.30
N THR A 329 16.78 3.67 -10.62
CA THR A 329 15.69 4.35 -11.32
C THR A 329 14.62 3.35 -11.75
N ILE A 330 13.40 3.54 -11.25
CA ILE A 330 12.24 2.68 -11.52
C ILE A 330 11.19 3.52 -12.22
N GLY A 331 10.90 3.21 -13.49
CA GLY A 331 10.04 4.03 -14.33
C GLY A 331 10.52 4.00 -15.77
N LYS A 332 9.98 4.86 -16.64
CA LYS A 332 10.31 4.84 -18.07
C LYS A 332 11.78 5.21 -18.31
N SER A 333 12.59 4.21 -18.61
CA SER A 333 13.74 4.34 -19.52
C SER A 333 13.56 3.29 -20.63
N SER A 334 13.57 3.78 -21.89
CA SER A 334 13.33 3.08 -23.18
C SER A 334 11.83 2.89 -23.51
N LEU A 335 11.19 3.66 -24.39
CA LEU A 335 11.54 3.92 -25.79
C LEU A 335 11.15 5.35 -26.19
N SER A 336 11.98 5.97 -27.03
CA SER A 336 11.77 7.22 -27.75
C SER A 336 10.42 7.28 -28.47
N GLY A 337 9.77 8.44 -28.44
CA GLY A 337 8.64 8.77 -29.31
C GLY A 337 7.47 9.38 -28.55
N GLU A 338 7.17 10.63 -28.88
CA GLU A 338 6.06 11.43 -28.40
C GLU A 338 4.72 10.68 -28.49
N ALA A 339 3.97 10.66 -27.38
CA ALA A 339 2.51 10.66 -27.37
C ALA A 339 2.05 10.99 -25.94
N SER A 340 1.63 12.24 -25.77
CA SER A 340 0.78 12.68 -24.68
C SER A 340 -0.56 11.94 -24.80
N ASP A 341 -0.85 11.00 -23.90
CA ASP A 341 -2.22 10.53 -23.68
C ASP A 341 -2.63 10.75 -22.23
N THR A 342 -3.35 11.85 -22.06
CA THR A 342 -4.19 12.21 -20.92
C THR A 342 -5.37 11.25 -20.80
N SER A 343 -5.23 10.10 -20.13
CA SER A 343 -6.39 9.44 -19.47
C SER A 343 -6.06 8.32 -18.47
N SER A 344 -4.79 7.94 -18.25
CA SER A 344 -4.49 6.82 -17.32
C SER A 344 -4.52 7.24 -15.84
N LYS A 345 -5.72 7.46 -15.28
CA LYS A 345 -5.95 7.69 -13.84
C LYS A 345 -5.57 6.48 -12.94
N GLY A 346 -5.10 5.37 -13.51
CA GLY A 346 -4.91 4.09 -12.80
C GLY A 346 -3.48 3.68 -12.46
N ILE A 347 -2.45 4.47 -12.79
CA ILE A 347 -1.05 4.11 -12.44
C ILE A 347 -0.50 5.19 -11.51
N LYS A 348 -0.37 4.90 -10.20
CA LYS A 348 0.20 5.80 -9.19
C LYS A 348 1.60 6.32 -9.56
N TYR A 349 2.33 5.62 -10.44
CA TYR A 349 3.69 5.98 -10.88
C TYR A 349 3.83 6.09 -12.41
N SER A 350 3.04 6.95 -13.06
CA SER A 350 3.33 7.36 -14.45
C SER A 350 4.67 8.12 -14.59
N GLN A 351 5.25 8.52 -13.46
CA GLN A 351 6.51 9.27 -13.35
C GLN A 351 7.67 8.36 -12.92
N THR A 352 8.88 8.73 -13.36
CA THR A 352 10.11 8.04 -12.98
C THR A 352 10.41 8.22 -11.49
N VAL A 353 10.62 7.11 -10.80
CA VAL A 353 10.99 7.07 -9.37
C VAL A 353 12.49 6.84 -9.21
N HIS A 354 13.17 7.67 -8.44
CA HIS A 354 14.59 7.57 -8.11
C HIS A 354 14.76 7.17 -6.65
N LEU A 355 15.43 6.06 -6.40
CA LEU A 355 15.74 5.55 -5.06
C LEU A 355 17.25 5.39 -4.89
N CYS A 356 17.76 5.54 -3.67
CA CYS A 356 19.12 5.12 -3.36
C CYS A 356 19.18 3.60 -3.21
N GLU A 357 20.36 3.00 -3.40
CA GLU A 357 20.57 1.55 -3.27
C GLU A 357 20.09 1.02 -1.90
N HIS A 358 20.37 1.71 -0.78
CA HIS A 358 19.89 1.29 0.54
C HIS A 358 18.36 1.32 0.69
N CYS A 359 17.70 2.33 0.13
CA CYS A 359 16.23 2.38 0.10
C CYS A 359 15.68 1.24 -0.76
N MET A 360 16.29 0.97 -1.92
CA MET A 360 15.86 -0.13 -2.79
C MET A 360 16.05 -1.49 -2.12
N GLN A 361 17.17 -1.72 -1.44
CA GLN A 361 17.43 -2.94 -0.70
C GLN A 361 16.36 -3.20 0.36
N ARG A 362 15.92 -2.17 1.08
CA ARG A 362 14.86 -2.31 2.09
C ARG A 362 13.48 -2.54 1.50
N VAL A 363 13.18 -1.92 0.36
CA VAL A 363 12.00 -2.29 -0.42
C VAL A 363 12.09 -3.76 -0.84
N ASP A 364 13.27 -4.25 -1.23
CA ASP A 364 13.43 -5.65 -1.61
C ASP A 364 13.37 -6.64 -0.43
N ASP A 365 13.79 -6.21 0.76
CA ASP A 365 13.88 -7.05 1.97
C ASP A 365 12.57 -7.06 2.81
N ALA A 366 11.64 -6.14 2.57
CA ALA A 366 10.37 -6.05 3.31
C ALA A 366 9.40 -7.22 3.00
N ASP A 367 8.42 -7.44 3.89
CA ASP A 367 7.42 -8.49 3.72
C ASP A 367 6.14 -7.92 3.07
N TYR A 368 5.71 -8.50 1.96
CA TYR A 368 4.53 -8.05 1.20
C TYR A 368 3.37 -9.06 1.23
N ASP A 369 3.48 -10.14 2.01
CA ASP A 369 2.51 -11.23 1.99
C ASP A 369 1.10 -10.80 2.41
N SER A 370 0.99 -10.02 3.49
CA SER A 370 -0.29 -9.49 3.97
C SER A 370 -0.81 -8.36 3.06
N TYR A 371 0.09 -7.50 2.55
CA TYR A 371 -0.25 -6.48 1.54
C TYR A 371 -0.83 -7.09 0.25
N CYS A 372 -0.31 -8.23 -0.18
CA CYS A 372 -0.82 -8.94 -1.36
C CYS A 372 -2.18 -9.60 -1.09
N ALA A 373 -2.43 -10.07 0.13
CA ALA A 373 -3.70 -10.70 0.51
C ALA A 373 -4.85 -9.67 0.58
N SER A 374 -4.60 -8.49 1.14
CA SER A 374 -5.59 -7.42 1.29
C SER A 374 -5.94 -6.71 -0.04
N ASN A 375 -4.95 -6.55 -0.93
CA ASN A 375 -5.12 -5.89 -2.22
C ASN A 375 -5.95 -6.68 -3.26
N GLY A 376 -6.37 -7.91 -2.94
CA GLY A 376 -7.33 -8.65 -3.75
C GLY A 376 -8.68 -7.94 -3.89
N SER A 377 -9.04 -7.11 -2.90
CA SER A 377 -10.38 -6.49 -2.74
C SER A 377 -10.42 -4.98 -3.06
N LEU A 378 -9.27 -4.32 -3.12
CA LEU A 378 -9.19 -2.85 -3.24
C LEU A 378 -9.16 -2.41 -4.71
N THR A 379 -10.26 -1.83 -5.18
CA THR A 379 -10.24 -0.98 -6.37
C THR A 379 -9.43 0.29 -6.08
N PRO A 380 -8.72 0.87 -7.06
CA PRO A 380 -7.98 2.14 -6.90
C PRO A 380 -8.84 3.35 -6.44
N SER A 381 -10.17 3.19 -6.39
CA SER A 381 -11.13 4.24 -6.05
C SER A 381 -11.31 4.44 -4.55
N ASN A 382 -11.15 3.39 -3.74
CA ASN A 382 -11.43 3.45 -2.31
C ASN A 382 -10.13 3.85 -1.59
N GLY A 383 -10.21 4.91 -0.78
CA GLY A 383 -9.08 5.40 -0.01
C GLY A 383 -8.62 4.38 1.06
N PRO A 384 -7.62 4.72 1.87
CA PRO A 384 -7.22 3.88 3.00
C PRO A 384 -8.32 3.69 4.05
N ILE A 385 -9.32 4.59 4.08
CA ILE A 385 -10.53 4.52 4.90
C ILE A 385 -11.69 4.04 4.02
N LEU A 386 -12.43 3.05 4.51
CA LEU A 386 -13.58 2.46 3.82
C LEU A 386 -14.85 3.27 4.12
N PRO A 387 -15.71 3.50 3.10
CA PRO A 387 -16.98 4.16 3.32
C PRO A 387 -17.88 3.31 4.22
N ASP A 388 -18.69 3.96 5.04
CA ASP A 388 -19.66 3.28 5.89
C ASP A 388 -20.76 2.59 5.07
N SER A 389 -21.33 1.52 5.62
CA SER A 389 -22.55 0.92 5.08
C SER A 389 -23.75 1.86 5.28
N PRO A 390 -24.79 1.83 4.44
CA PRO A 390 -25.97 2.70 4.60
C PRO A 390 -26.76 2.48 5.89
N ASN A 391 -26.54 1.35 6.57
CA ASN A 391 -27.18 0.99 7.83
C ASN A 391 -26.27 1.20 9.05
N THR A 392 -25.11 1.84 8.86
CA THR A 392 -24.16 2.07 9.96
C THR A 392 -24.77 3.02 10.98
N GLU A 393 -24.71 2.64 12.25
CA GLU A 393 -25.19 3.45 13.36
C GLU A 393 -24.37 4.75 13.46
N PRO A 394 -24.98 5.91 13.71
CA PRO A 394 -24.23 7.16 13.86
C PRO A 394 -23.27 7.05 15.05
N VAL A 395 -22.06 7.59 14.89
CA VAL A 395 -20.98 7.54 15.90
C VAL A 395 -21.42 8.08 17.27
N SER A 396 -22.27 9.10 17.27
CA SER A 396 -22.86 9.68 18.49
C SER A 396 -23.70 8.68 19.28
N ALA A 397 -24.42 7.78 18.60
CA ALA A 397 -25.20 6.71 19.21
C ALA A 397 -24.31 5.55 19.68
N VAL A 398 -23.29 5.17 18.90
CA VAL A 398 -22.29 4.16 19.30
C VAL A 398 -21.60 4.57 20.60
N ILE A 399 -21.06 5.80 20.67
CA ILE A 399 -20.41 6.32 21.89
C ILE A 399 -21.40 6.32 23.06
N ALA A 400 -22.63 6.80 22.87
CA ALA A 400 -23.61 6.84 23.94
C ALA A 400 -23.97 5.44 24.45
N ARG A 401 -24.17 4.47 23.55
CA ARG A 401 -24.45 3.08 23.91
C ARG A 401 -23.31 2.48 24.74
N VAL A 402 -22.06 2.59 24.27
CA VAL A 402 -20.90 2.05 24.98
C VAL A 402 -20.74 2.70 26.35
N MET A 403 -20.94 4.02 26.46
CA MET A 403 -20.92 4.70 27.76
C MET A 403 -22.03 4.23 28.70
N SER A 404 -23.20 3.86 28.16
CA SER A 404 -24.33 3.34 28.93
C SER A 404 -24.00 1.98 29.53
N GLU A 405 -23.45 1.10 28.69
CA GLU A 405 -23.02 -0.24 29.07
C GLU A 405 -21.94 -0.17 30.15
N VAL A 406 -20.88 0.63 29.92
CA VAL A 406 -19.81 0.83 30.91
C VAL A 406 -20.36 1.39 32.23
N LEU A 407 -21.26 2.38 32.18
CA LEU A 407 -21.82 2.96 33.39
C LEU A 407 -22.75 2.00 34.15
N GLY A 408 -23.47 1.14 33.43
CA GLY A 408 -24.34 0.12 33.99
C GLY A 408 -23.56 -1.00 34.68
N GLU A 409 -22.38 -1.36 34.15
CA GLU A 409 -21.49 -2.38 34.72
C GLU A 409 -20.53 -1.82 35.79
N ALA A 410 -20.27 -0.51 35.79
CA ALA A 410 -19.35 0.14 36.71
C ALA A 410 -19.77 0.04 38.19
N SER A 411 -18.79 -0.26 39.04
CA SER A 411 -18.92 -0.15 40.50
C SER A 411 -19.14 1.31 40.94
N GLN A 412 -19.58 1.52 42.19
CA GLN A 412 -19.82 2.86 42.71
C GLN A 412 -18.58 3.76 42.69
N ASP A 413 -17.39 3.18 42.79
CA ASP A 413 -16.11 3.90 42.76
C ASP A 413 -15.67 4.25 41.32
N GLU A 414 -16.14 3.51 40.31
CA GLU A 414 -15.81 3.71 38.90
C GLU A 414 -16.74 4.72 38.21
N LYS A 415 -18.00 4.82 38.66
CA LYS A 415 -19.00 5.75 38.08
C LYS A 415 -18.51 7.20 37.94
N PRO A 416 -17.81 7.80 38.94
CA PRO A 416 -17.27 9.15 38.80
C PRO A 416 -16.25 9.31 37.68
N VAL A 417 -15.49 8.25 37.35
CA VAL A 417 -14.53 8.24 36.23
C VAL A 417 -15.29 8.27 34.91
N VAL A 418 -16.29 7.40 34.76
CA VAL A 418 -17.12 7.33 33.54
C VAL A 418 -17.80 8.67 33.28
N ILE A 419 -18.38 9.28 34.31
CA ILE A 419 -19.04 10.59 34.21
C ILE A 419 -18.02 11.68 33.84
N ARG A 420 -16.79 11.63 34.38
CA ARG A 420 -15.73 12.59 34.01
C ARG A 420 -15.30 12.43 32.56
N VAL A 421 -15.17 11.21 32.05
CA VAL A 421 -14.90 10.96 30.62
C VAL A 421 -16.04 11.47 29.74
N ILE A 422 -17.31 11.25 30.12
CA ILE A 422 -18.48 11.82 29.44
C ILE A 422 -18.39 13.36 29.37
N LYS A 423 -18.07 14.02 30.49
CA LYS A 423 -17.85 15.48 30.56
C LYS A 423 -16.71 15.90 29.62
N HIS A 424 -15.62 15.15 29.59
CA HIS A 424 -14.50 15.41 28.68
C HIS A 424 -14.90 15.23 27.22
N LEU A 425 -15.76 14.28 26.83
CA LEU A 425 -16.21 14.15 25.43
C LEU A 425 -17.16 15.28 25.01
N LEU A 426 -17.95 15.82 25.95
CA LEU A 426 -19.00 16.82 25.67
C LEU A 426 -18.56 18.28 25.74
N SER A 427 -17.38 18.57 26.30
CA SER A 427 -16.91 19.94 26.42
C SER A 427 -16.77 20.60 25.03
N PRO A 428 -17.17 21.86 24.82
CA PRO A 428 -16.97 22.53 23.53
C PRO A 428 -15.53 23.03 23.39
N LYS A 429 -14.86 22.77 22.26
CA LYS A 429 -13.67 23.55 21.83
C LYS A 429 -14.15 24.75 21.00
N GLN A 430 -13.43 25.87 21.08
CA GLN A 430 -13.69 27.07 20.27
C GLN A 430 -13.23 26.97 18.81
N GLU A 431 -12.70 25.82 18.37
CA GLU A 431 -12.16 25.63 17.01
C GLU A 431 -13.17 25.02 16.03
N GLU A 432 -12.90 25.25 14.73
CA GLU A 432 -13.74 24.95 13.57
C GLU A 432 -14.43 23.58 13.63
N LYS A 433 -15.69 23.51 13.19
CA LYS A 433 -16.46 22.27 13.05
C LYS A 433 -15.69 21.29 12.15
N SER A 434 -14.94 20.37 12.74
CA SER A 434 -14.37 19.24 12.00
C SER A 434 -15.51 18.28 11.64
N LYS A 435 -15.75 18.10 10.34
CA LYS A 435 -16.77 17.18 9.82
C LYS A 435 -16.47 15.70 10.02
N PHE A 436 -15.27 15.37 10.52
CA PHE A 436 -14.78 13.99 10.68
C PHE A 436 -14.81 13.53 12.15
N ARG A 437 -15.71 14.10 12.95
CA ARG A 437 -15.94 13.75 14.37
C ARG A 437 -17.43 13.53 14.60
N ALA A 438 -17.79 12.94 15.74
CA ALA A 438 -19.18 12.85 16.16
C ALA A 438 -19.79 14.26 16.27
N ASP A 439 -21.01 14.44 15.79
CA ASP A 439 -21.73 15.71 15.96
C ASP A 439 -21.93 15.98 17.45
N SER A 440 -21.35 17.06 17.95
CA SER A 440 -21.34 17.38 19.37
C SER A 440 -22.76 17.60 19.93
N ALA A 441 -23.69 18.13 19.13
CA ALA A 441 -25.06 18.35 19.56
C ALA A 441 -25.86 17.04 19.60
N GLU A 442 -25.66 16.16 18.62
CA GLU A 442 -26.25 14.82 18.61
C GLU A 442 -25.69 13.95 19.74
N LEU A 443 -24.38 13.98 19.95
CA LEU A 443 -23.71 13.29 21.04
C LEU A 443 -24.22 13.77 22.41
N ALA A 444 -24.36 15.10 22.60
CA ALA A 444 -24.96 15.67 23.80
C ALA A 444 -26.41 15.23 24.00
N LYS A 445 -27.21 15.13 22.93
CA LYS A 445 -28.59 14.65 23.01
C LYS A 445 -28.65 13.16 23.38
N SER A 446 -27.79 12.33 22.81
CA SER A 446 -27.76 10.88 23.08
C SER A 446 -27.25 10.59 24.49
N LEU A 447 -26.17 11.26 24.93
CA LEU A 447 -25.67 11.16 26.31
C LEU A 447 -26.61 11.82 27.33
N GLY A 448 -27.34 12.87 26.92
CA GLY A 448 -28.39 13.50 27.74
C GLY A 448 -29.47 12.50 28.12
N ARG A 449 -30.06 11.80 27.14
CA ARG A 449 -31.07 10.74 27.38
C ARG A 449 -30.57 9.67 28.36
N LEU A 450 -29.32 9.23 28.16
CA LEU A 450 -28.66 8.27 29.04
C LEU A 450 -28.49 8.81 30.47
N ALA A 451 -28.12 10.07 30.63
CA ALA A 451 -28.02 10.70 31.95
C ALA A 451 -29.38 10.83 32.65
N GLU A 452 -30.48 11.01 31.90
CA GLU A 452 -31.85 10.99 32.46
C GLU A 452 -32.18 9.59 33.00
N GLU A 453 -31.91 8.55 32.22
CA GLU A 453 -32.17 7.15 32.59
C GLU A 453 -31.38 6.70 33.82
N GLN A 454 -30.15 7.21 33.97
CA GLN A 454 -29.20 6.79 35.01
C GLN A 454 -29.09 7.79 36.18
N GLY A 455 -29.86 8.89 36.16
CA GLY A 455 -30.02 9.80 37.29
C GLY A 455 -28.83 10.73 37.59
N PHE A 456 -28.00 11.07 36.60
CA PHE A 456 -26.86 11.99 36.78
C PHE A 456 -26.91 13.25 35.90
N LEU A 457 -28.10 13.59 35.39
CA LEU A 457 -28.30 14.79 34.55
C LEU A 457 -27.71 16.08 35.14
N ASP A 458 -27.82 16.25 36.45
CA ASP A 458 -27.34 17.45 37.14
C ASP A 458 -25.83 17.64 37.04
N GLU A 459 -25.10 16.57 36.71
CA GLU A 459 -23.67 16.59 36.47
C GLU A 459 -23.29 16.89 35.02
N MET A 460 -24.23 16.89 34.07
CA MET A 460 -23.92 17.15 32.67
C MET A 460 -23.64 18.64 32.40
N PRO A 461 -22.77 18.96 31.42
CA PRO A 461 -22.56 20.35 31.00
C PRO A 461 -23.89 20.94 30.51
N LYS A 462 -24.37 22.01 31.17
CA LYS A 462 -25.55 22.74 30.71
C LYS A 462 -25.25 23.37 29.35
N GLN A 463 -25.92 22.92 28.30
CA GLN A 463 -25.85 23.59 27.00
C GLN A 463 -26.30 25.05 27.20
N LYS A 464 -25.43 26.01 26.86
CA LYS A 464 -25.84 27.42 26.80
C LYS A 464 -27.02 27.52 25.84
N ARG A 465 -28.20 27.86 26.35
CA ARG A 465 -29.35 28.21 25.51
C ARG A 465 -28.92 29.31 24.55
N LYS A 466 -29.36 29.22 23.31
CA LYS A 466 -29.12 30.20 22.21
C LYS A 466 -29.63 31.63 22.51
N GLU A 467 -30.09 31.93 23.72
CA GLU A 467 -30.73 33.20 24.07
C GLU A 467 -29.73 34.30 24.49
N ASP A 468 -28.49 33.96 24.84
CA ASP A 468 -27.48 34.95 25.29
C ASP A 468 -26.52 35.44 24.17
N ALA A 469 -26.70 34.98 22.92
CA ALA A 469 -25.92 35.43 21.77
C ALA A 469 -26.65 36.54 21.00
N LYS A 470 -26.86 37.70 21.62
CA LYS A 470 -27.41 38.90 20.94
C LYS A 470 -26.37 39.94 20.51
N ASP A 471 -25.09 39.81 20.87
CA ASP A 471 -24.05 40.78 20.50
C ASP A 471 -22.82 40.13 19.84
N ALA A 472 -23.01 39.44 18.72
CA ALA A 472 -21.91 39.11 17.80
C ALA A 472 -22.17 39.74 16.41
N PRO A 473 -21.16 40.32 15.74
CA PRO A 473 -21.37 40.97 14.44
C PRO A 473 -21.78 39.92 13.39
N LYS A 474 -22.85 40.20 12.64
CA LYS A 474 -23.26 39.40 11.48
C LYS A 474 -22.18 39.47 10.40
N VAL A 475 -21.53 38.34 10.14
CA VAL A 475 -20.70 38.12 8.94
C VAL A 475 -21.65 38.00 7.72
N PRO A 476 -21.33 38.59 6.55
CA PRO A 476 -22.21 38.57 5.39
C PRO A 476 -22.35 37.16 4.81
N GLU A 477 -23.59 36.82 4.48
CA GLU A 477 -24.01 35.62 3.79
C GLU A 477 -23.46 35.64 2.35
N THR A 478 -22.45 34.81 2.04
CA THR A 478 -21.93 34.67 0.68
C THR A 478 -22.86 33.80 -0.16
N THR A 479 -23.26 34.36 -1.30
CA THR A 479 -24.06 33.76 -2.38
C THR A 479 -23.59 32.37 -2.85
N PRO A 480 -24.51 31.51 -3.33
CA PRO A 480 -24.17 30.21 -3.89
C PRO A 480 -23.41 30.37 -5.22
N GLU A 481 -22.19 29.85 -5.29
CA GLU A 481 -21.41 29.81 -6.53
C GLU A 481 -21.79 28.61 -7.42
N ASP A 482 -21.75 28.88 -8.74
CA ASP A 482 -22.08 28.02 -9.87
C ASP A 482 -21.29 26.68 -9.93
N PRO A 483 -21.88 25.60 -10.51
CA PRO A 483 -21.26 24.29 -10.58
C PRO A 483 -20.37 24.17 -11.81
N SER A 484 -19.13 24.69 -11.74
CA SER A 484 -18.08 24.28 -12.69
C SER A 484 -16.67 24.38 -12.10
N SER A 485 -16.34 23.43 -11.22
CA SER A 485 -14.93 23.08 -10.98
C SER A 485 -14.83 21.64 -10.49
N SER A 486 -13.73 20.99 -10.87
CA SER A 486 -13.29 19.63 -10.50
C SER A 486 -13.54 19.27 -9.03
N PRO A 487 -13.68 17.97 -8.69
CA PRO A 487 -14.01 17.56 -7.32
C PRO A 487 -12.98 18.10 -6.33
N LYS A 488 -13.44 18.96 -5.41
CA LYS A 488 -12.63 19.55 -4.34
C LYS A 488 -12.11 18.41 -3.43
N SER A 489 -10.89 18.58 -2.93
CA SER A 489 -10.18 17.67 -2.02
C SER A 489 -10.81 17.51 -0.63
N ASP A 490 -12.08 17.89 -0.46
CA ASP A 490 -12.67 18.15 0.85
C ASP A 490 -13.28 16.92 1.53
N ASP A 491 -13.71 15.88 0.82
CA ASP A 491 -14.59 14.85 1.42
C ASP A 491 -13.90 13.64 2.08
N ARG A 492 -12.57 13.60 2.14
CA ARG A 492 -11.85 12.46 2.75
C ARG A 492 -11.25 12.84 4.10
N PRO A 493 -11.33 11.96 5.12
CA PRO A 493 -10.67 12.21 6.40
C PRO A 493 -9.16 12.36 6.20
N PRO A 494 -8.50 13.33 6.86
CA PRO A 494 -7.09 13.59 6.65
C PRO A 494 -6.22 12.49 7.27
N LEU A 495 -5.18 12.06 6.55
CA LEU A 495 -4.17 11.16 7.09
C LEU A 495 -2.74 11.65 6.79
N ALA A 496 -1.85 11.41 7.74
CA ALA A 496 -0.43 11.66 7.64
C ALA A 496 0.17 10.88 6.45
N GLY A 497 0.67 11.62 5.46
CA GLY A 497 1.33 11.06 4.27
C GLY A 497 0.45 10.92 3.03
N ASP A 498 -0.83 11.30 3.07
CA ASP A 498 -1.73 11.26 1.90
C ASP A 498 -1.19 12.07 0.69
N PHE A 499 -0.51 13.18 0.98
CA PHE A 499 0.14 14.04 -0.01
C PHE A 499 1.66 13.84 -0.08
N GLY A 500 2.13 12.69 0.38
CA GLY A 500 3.54 12.39 0.53
C GLY A 500 4.10 12.80 1.90
N ARG A 501 5.15 12.09 2.31
CA ARG A 501 5.81 12.30 3.60
C ARG A 501 6.60 13.61 3.61
N GLN A 502 6.52 14.36 4.72
CA GLN A 502 7.03 15.73 4.80
C GLN A 502 8.41 15.84 5.50
N TYR A 503 9.06 14.72 5.81
CA TYR A 503 10.37 14.70 6.49
C TYR A 503 11.35 13.70 5.83
N THR A 504 12.64 13.94 6.04
CA THR A 504 13.71 13.01 5.64
C THR A 504 13.64 11.75 6.48
N LEU A 505 13.93 10.61 5.87
CA LEU A 505 14.00 9.36 6.59
C LEU A 505 15.46 9.06 6.87
N GLN A 506 15.86 9.31 8.12
CA GLN A 506 17.18 9.00 8.64
C GLN A 506 17.17 7.56 9.12
N TYR A 507 18.27 6.85 8.86
CA TYR A 507 18.36 5.44 9.15
C TYR A 507 19.77 5.11 9.60
N THR A 508 19.88 4.23 10.58
CA THR A 508 21.13 3.56 10.95
C THR A 508 21.42 2.45 9.93
N ASP A 509 22.68 2.32 9.53
CA ASP A 509 23.15 1.04 9.02
C ASP A 509 23.05 0.04 10.18
N VAL A 510 22.48 -1.14 9.92
CA VAL A 510 22.30 -2.24 10.90
C VAL A 510 23.65 -2.88 11.31
N TYR A 511 24.77 -2.18 11.08
CA TYR A 511 26.14 -2.63 11.33
C TYR A 511 26.81 -1.75 12.39
N GLY A 512 26.13 -1.58 13.52
CA GLY A 512 26.68 -0.94 14.72
C GLY A 512 26.44 -1.85 15.92
N ASP A 513 26.89 -3.10 15.81
CA ASP A 513 27.12 -3.94 16.98
C ASP A 513 28.60 -4.33 16.89
N GLY A 514 29.40 -3.91 17.87
CA GLY A 514 30.85 -4.10 17.88
C GLY A 514 31.62 -2.79 18.01
N ASP A 515 31.73 -2.33 19.25
CA ASP A 515 32.97 -1.78 19.76
C ASP A 515 34.13 -2.71 19.37
N ASP A 516 34.82 -2.41 18.26
CA ASP A 516 36.10 -3.02 17.88
C ASP A 516 37.07 -1.87 17.56
N THR A 517 37.40 -1.07 18.58
CA THR A 517 38.75 -0.50 18.63
C THR A 517 39.69 -1.56 19.18
N GLU A 518 40.22 -2.41 18.32
CA GLU A 518 41.50 -3.09 18.55
C GLU A 518 42.11 -3.55 17.21
N ASP A 519 43.27 -2.94 16.92
CA ASP A 519 44.41 -3.41 16.14
C ASP A 519 44.30 -3.70 14.64
N THR A 520 44.98 -2.87 13.85
CA THR A 520 46.21 -3.32 13.16
C THR A 520 47.03 -2.12 12.69
N ASP A 521 48.22 -1.99 13.28
CA ASP A 521 49.33 -1.22 12.73
C ASP A 521 49.70 -1.75 11.33
N GLU A 522 49.87 -0.86 10.36
CA GLU A 522 50.94 -0.86 9.34
C GLU A 522 50.74 0.29 8.33
N ASP A 523 51.62 1.28 8.45
CA ASP A 523 52.25 2.09 7.38
C ASP A 523 51.40 2.91 6.39
N ALA A 524 51.30 4.22 6.63
CA ALA A 524 51.49 5.24 5.58
C ALA A 524 51.81 6.63 6.19
N GLU A 525 52.95 7.19 5.77
CA GLU A 525 53.53 8.47 6.16
C GLU A 525 52.65 9.71 5.84
N ASP A 526 52.72 10.68 6.75
CA ASP A 526 52.69 12.14 6.58
C ASP A 526 51.66 12.81 5.65
N VAL A 527 50.59 13.38 6.25
CA VAL A 527 50.18 14.78 6.01
C VAL A 527 49.55 15.34 7.30
N GLU A 528 50.24 16.30 7.92
CA GLU A 528 49.66 17.18 8.95
C GLU A 528 48.60 18.12 8.34
N ASP A 529 47.35 18.05 8.81
CA ASP A 529 46.47 19.22 8.87
C ASP A 529 45.50 19.08 10.06
N VAL A 530 45.83 19.81 11.13
CA VAL A 530 45.03 19.97 12.34
C VAL A 530 43.85 20.89 12.02
N GLY A 531 42.80 20.34 11.44
CA GLY A 531 41.49 20.95 11.31
C GLY A 531 40.57 20.48 12.45
N LYS A 532 40.30 21.37 13.42
CA LYS A 532 39.36 21.20 14.54
C LYS A 532 38.23 20.20 14.26
N ALA A 533 38.11 19.17 15.09
CA ALA A 533 36.89 18.39 15.26
C ALA A 533 35.75 19.38 15.60
N GLY A 534 35.03 19.82 14.57
CA GLY A 534 33.74 20.48 14.76
C GLY A 534 32.78 19.44 15.30
N ASP A 535 32.01 19.83 16.32
CA ASP A 535 30.91 19.06 16.92
C ASP A 535 30.33 18.05 15.94
N VAL A 536 30.49 16.77 16.26
CA VAL A 536 29.63 15.74 15.69
C VAL A 536 28.24 16.04 16.26
N ILE A 537 27.48 16.87 15.54
CA ILE A 537 26.07 17.13 15.83
C ILE A 537 25.40 15.76 15.81
N ASP A 538 24.91 15.33 16.97
CA ASP A 538 24.15 14.08 17.12
C ASP A 538 22.98 14.08 16.12
N VAL A 539 23.10 13.28 15.07
CA VAL A 539 22.11 13.22 13.99
C VAL A 539 21.03 12.24 14.42
N ALA A 540 19.97 12.76 15.03
CA ALA A 540 18.87 11.97 15.58
C ALA A 540 18.33 10.90 14.60
N HIS A 541 18.48 9.62 14.94
CA HIS A 541 18.14 8.47 14.08
C HIS A 541 16.63 8.20 13.88
N HIS A 542 15.76 9.05 14.42
CA HIS A 542 14.30 8.95 14.42
C HIS A 542 13.69 10.22 13.80
N PRO A 543 12.41 10.21 13.37
CA PRO A 543 11.77 11.43 12.88
C PRO A 543 11.67 12.47 14.00
N VAL A 544 12.14 13.69 13.72
CA VAL A 544 12.12 14.84 14.64
C VAL A 544 11.21 15.93 14.06
N PRO A 545 10.11 16.30 14.74
CA PRO A 545 9.23 17.40 14.34
C PRO A 545 9.98 18.75 14.27
N ALA A 546 9.46 19.68 13.47
CA ALA A 546 10.09 21.01 13.32
C ALA A 546 10.05 21.83 14.62
N ASP A 547 9.07 21.59 15.49
CA ASP A 547 8.84 22.23 16.77
C ASP A 547 9.40 21.43 17.97
N GLU A 548 10.29 20.45 17.73
CA GLU A 548 10.81 19.55 18.77
C GLU A 548 11.38 20.29 19.98
N ALA A 549 12.11 21.40 19.76
CA ALA A 549 12.67 22.21 20.84
C ALA A 549 11.58 22.77 21.78
N TYR A 550 10.46 23.26 21.22
CA TYR A 550 9.33 23.77 22.01
C TYR A 550 8.60 22.63 22.71
N ARG A 551 8.44 21.49 22.04
CA ARG A 551 7.81 20.29 22.61
C ARG A 551 8.60 19.74 23.81
N LEU A 552 9.93 19.70 23.71
CA LEU A 552 10.81 19.29 24.81
C LEU A 552 10.80 20.32 25.94
N GLN A 553 10.84 21.62 25.63
CA GLN A 553 10.70 22.68 26.63
C GLN A 553 9.38 22.56 27.42
N TRP A 554 8.29 22.17 26.77
CA TRP A 554 7.03 21.91 27.47
C TRP A 554 7.14 20.76 28.46
N LEU A 555 7.84 19.68 28.11
CA LEU A 555 8.06 18.56 29.04
C LEU A 555 8.96 18.97 30.21
N ASP A 556 9.99 19.76 29.96
CA ASP A 556 10.90 20.27 30.99
C ASP A 556 10.19 21.18 32.00
N THR A 557 9.19 21.95 31.54
CA THR A 557 8.33 22.76 32.42
C THR A 557 7.29 21.93 33.19
N HIS A 558 7.10 20.65 32.84
CA HIS A 558 6.17 19.72 33.49
C HIS A 558 6.87 18.39 33.85
N PRO A 559 7.93 18.39 34.70
CA PRO A 559 8.80 17.23 34.90
C PRO A 559 8.10 15.99 35.50
N ASN A 560 6.92 16.17 36.11
CA ASN A 560 6.13 15.09 36.70
C ASN A 560 4.91 14.70 35.84
N ILE A 561 4.78 15.19 34.60
CA ILE A 561 3.61 14.91 33.78
C ILE A 561 3.43 13.41 33.53
N ILE A 562 4.52 12.71 33.18
CA ILE A 562 4.50 11.27 32.89
C ILE A 562 4.00 10.48 34.11
N SER A 563 4.55 10.74 35.30
CA SER A 563 4.12 10.03 36.51
C SER A 563 2.70 10.39 36.95
N ARG A 564 2.25 11.63 36.71
CA ARG A 564 0.89 12.08 37.06
C ARG A 564 -0.20 11.58 36.12
N VAL A 565 0.15 11.22 34.88
CA VAL A 565 -0.80 10.70 33.89
C VAL A 565 -0.70 9.18 33.70
N MET A 566 0.26 8.54 34.37
CA MET A 566 0.41 7.09 34.43
C MET A 566 -0.86 6.43 34.98
N ASP A 567 -1.36 5.43 34.27
CA ASP A 567 -2.49 4.57 34.65
C ASP A 567 -3.72 5.33 35.12
N LEU A 568 -4.00 6.49 34.51
CA LEU A 568 -5.22 7.24 34.79
C LEU A 568 -6.45 6.45 34.33
N PRO A 569 -7.43 6.19 35.22
CA PRO A 569 -8.65 5.46 34.86
C PRO A 569 -9.43 6.09 33.70
N ASP A 570 -9.38 7.43 33.60
CA ASP A 570 -9.98 8.19 32.50
C ASP A 570 -9.36 7.83 31.14
N LEU A 571 -8.03 7.69 31.08
CA LEU A 571 -7.31 7.32 29.86
C LEU A 571 -7.50 5.84 29.52
N GLU A 572 -7.49 4.98 30.53
CA GLU A 572 -7.73 3.54 30.37
C GLU A 572 -9.14 3.26 29.82
N LEU A 573 -10.16 3.97 30.33
CA LEU A 573 -11.52 3.88 29.80
C LEU A 573 -11.58 4.26 28.31
N LEU A 574 -10.96 5.38 27.92
CA LEU A 574 -10.88 5.79 26.52
C LEU A 574 -10.16 4.76 25.65
N CYS A 575 -9.09 4.14 26.17
CA CYS A 575 -8.38 3.05 25.51
C CYS A 575 -9.27 1.81 25.31
N ASN A 576 -10.04 1.44 26.33
CA ASN A 576 -10.95 0.29 26.28
C ASN A 576 -12.07 0.46 25.23
N ILE A 577 -12.64 1.66 25.12
CA ILE A 577 -13.66 1.97 24.11
C ILE A 577 -13.07 1.83 22.70
N ALA A 578 -11.91 2.43 22.45
CA ALA A 578 -11.23 2.31 21.17
C ALA A 578 -10.86 0.86 20.83
N ARG A 579 -10.38 0.10 21.81
CA ARG A 579 -10.04 -1.32 21.62
C ARG A 579 -11.27 -2.14 21.22
N GLY A 580 -12.42 -1.91 21.87
CA GLY A 580 -13.67 -2.61 21.56
C GLY A 580 -14.15 -2.35 20.14
N GLU A 581 -14.15 -1.09 19.71
CA GLU A 581 -14.72 -0.66 18.42
C GLU A 581 -13.80 -0.91 17.22
N LEU A 582 -12.48 -0.84 17.39
CA LEU A 582 -11.51 -1.26 16.35
C LEU A 582 -11.15 -2.74 16.42
N GLN A 583 -11.56 -3.43 17.49
CA GLN A 583 -11.26 -4.83 17.78
C GLN A 583 -9.75 -5.13 17.73
N CYS A 584 -8.90 -4.19 18.14
CA CYS A 584 -7.44 -4.35 18.14
C CYS A 584 -6.92 -5.05 19.41
N ASP A 585 -5.64 -5.43 19.42
CA ASP A 585 -5.06 -6.14 20.57
C ASP A 585 -4.82 -5.20 21.74
N ALA A 586 -4.26 -4.02 21.45
CA ALA A 586 -3.99 -3.01 22.44
C ALA A 586 -4.28 -1.59 21.92
N THR A 587 -4.71 -0.74 22.83
CA THR A 587 -4.76 0.72 22.65
C THR A 587 -3.84 1.37 23.67
N LEU A 588 -3.05 2.34 23.24
CA LEU A 588 -2.01 3.01 24.02
C LEU A 588 -2.23 4.52 24.03
N VAL A 589 -2.01 5.16 25.17
CA VAL A 589 -1.68 6.58 25.24
C VAL A 589 -0.19 6.71 25.55
N THR A 590 0.52 7.50 24.76
CA THR A 590 1.97 7.69 24.89
C THR A 590 2.34 9.15 25.11
N ILE A 591 3.50 9.38 25.72
CA ILE A 591 4.18 10.68 25.80
C ILE A 591 5.62 10.50 25.33
N PHE A 592 6.09 11.40 24.48
CA PHE A 592 7.44 11.34 23.94
C PHE A 592 8.40 12.14 24.80
N GLY A 593 9.44 11.52 25.33
CA GLY A 593 10.62 12.21 25.86
C GLY A 593 11.62 12.58 24.77
N PRO A 594 12.87 12.94 25.15
CA PRO A 594 13.95 13.20 24.19
C PRO A 594 14.45 11.94 23.48
N THR A 595 14.58 10.83 24.20
CA THR A 595 15.19 9.57 23.71
C THR A 595 14.19 8.41 23.56
N ALA A 596 13.09 8.44 24.30
CA ALA A 596 12.11 7.36 24.33
C ALA A 596 10.66 7.86 24.33
N CYS A 597 9.75 6.93 24.02
CA CYS A 597 8.31 7.06 24.07
C CYS A 597 7.80 6.26 25.28
N TYR A 598 7.14 6.93 26.22
CA TYR A 598 6.59 6.33 27.43
C TYR A 598 5.11 6.01 27.23
N VAL A 599 4.72 4.76 27.51
CA VAL A 599 3.30 4.36 27.51
C VAL A 599 2.70 4.68 28.88
N VAL A 600 1.81 5.68 28.90
CA VAL A 600 1.19 6.19 30.14
C VAL A 600 -0.17 5.55 30.43
N ALA A 601 -0.83 4.98 29.43
CA ALA A 601 -2.01 4.14 29.62
C ALA A 601 -2.07 3.09 28.52
N SER A 602 -2.55 1.89 28.86
CA SER A 602 -2.80 0.83 27.88
C SER A 602 -3.92 -0.10 28.33
N THR A 603 -4.65 -0.68 27.39
CA THR A 603 -5.56 -1.81 27.63
C THR A 603 -4.83 -3.13 27.89
N ASP A 604 -3.60 -3.26 27.40
CA ASP A 604 -2.77 -4.44 27.61
C ASP A 604 -1.74 -4.14 28.71
N PRO A 605 -1.79 -4.85 29.84
CA PRO A 605 -0.87 -4.66 30.96
C PRO A 605 0.61 -4.76 30.58
N ALA A 606 0.97 -5.53 29.53
CA ALA A 606 2.35 -5.68 29.09
C ALA A 606 2.98 -4.37 28.58
N TRP A 607 2.16 -3.41 28.16
CA TRP A 607 2.61 -2.12 27.67
C TRP A 607 2.60 -1.01 28.72
N ARG A 608 1.91 -1.17 29.86
CA ARG A 608 1.78 -0.09 30.83
C ARG A 608 3.14 0.24 31.45
N GLY A 609 3.52 1.52 31.42
CA GLY A 609 4.83 1.97 31.88
C GLY A 609 6.00 1.56 30.99
N ALA A 610 5.75 0.95 29.81
CA ALA A 610 6.81 0.57 28.89
C ALA A 610 7.50 1.81 28.31
N GLU A 611 8.82 1.72 28.19
CA GLU A 611 9.67 2.70 27.53
C GLU A 611 10.13 2.14 26.18
N ILE A 612 9.71 2.78 25.10
CA ILE A 612 10.01 2.38 23.73
C ILE A 612 11.03 3.37 23.15
N PRO A 613 12.25 2.95 22.76
CA PRO A 613 13.19 3.82 22.07
C PRO A 613 12.56 4.51 20.85
N ARG A 614 12.86 5.80 20.62
CA ARG A 614 12.16 6.60 19.58
C ARG A 614 12.34 6.05 18.16
N ASP A 615 13.48 5.43 17.87
CA ASP A 615 13.80 4.75 16.62
C ASP A 615 13.02 3.43 16.42
N HIS A 616 12.43 2.88 17.49
CA HIS A 616 11.54 1.73 17.46
C HIS A 616 10.06 2.09 17.63
N ALA A 617 9.71 3.37 17.79
CA ALA A 617 8.35 3.82 18.03
C ALA A 617 7.68 4.28 16.72
N ILE A 618 6.71 3.50 16.20
CA ILE A 618 5.84 3.92 15.08
C ILE A 618 5.19 5.28 15.38
N CYS A 619 4.78 5.49 16.64
CA CYS A 619 4.15 6.71 17.13
C CYS A 619 4.95 7.99 16.85
N GLY A 620 6.29 7.90 16.74
CA GLY A 620 7.14 9.06 16.45
C GLY A 620 6.85 9.63 15.06
N HIS A 621 6.42 8.79 14.11
CA HIS A 621 6.03 9.21 12.78
C HIS A 621 4.68 9.94 12.76
N THR A 622 3.80 9.71 13.74
CA THR A 622 2.51 10.39 13.90
C THR A 622 2.70 11.85 14.35
N LEU A 623 3.74 12.14 15.14
CA LEU A 623 4.06 13.48 15.60
C LEU A 623 4.43 14.46 14.47
N MET A 624 4.76 13.94 13.28
CA MET A 624 5.37 14.73 12.21
C MET A 624 4.41 15.63 11.42
N SER A 625 3.09 15.48 11.56
CA SER A 625 2.14 16.24 10.73
C SER A 625 0.87 16.72 11.42
N GLY A 626 0.69 16.52 12.74
CA GLY A 626 -0.56 16.88 13.44
C GLY A 626 -1.81 16.10 13.02
N GLU A 627 -1.75 15.42 11.88
CA GLU A 627 -2.78 14.52 11.36
C GLU A 627 -2.61 13.08 11.87
N PRO A 628 -3.70 12.29 11.92
CA PRO A 628 -3.65 10.88 12.29
C PRO A 628 -2.84 10.05 11.30
N LEU A 629 -2.14 9.03 11.79
CA LEU A 629 -1.35 8.10 10.97
C LEU A 629 -2.00 6.71 10.97
N LEU A 630 -2.41 6.25 9.79
CA LEU A 630 -2.90 4.89 9.55
C LEU A 630 -1.85 4.07 8.79
N VAL A 631 -1.43 2.96 9.37
CA VAL A 631 -0.47 2.01 8.79
C VAL A 631 -1.08 0.62 8.80
N ARG A 632 -1.56 0.20 7.63
CA ARG A 632 -2.19 -1.13 7.45
C ARG A 632 -1.20 -2.28 7.27
N HIS A 633 0.00 -1.97 6.79
CA HIS A 633 1.01 -2.97 6.44
C HIS A 633 2.41 -2.49 6.87
N PRO A 634 2.68 -2.35 8.17
CA PRO A 634 3.98 -1.88 8.65
C PRO A 634 5.14 -2.79 8.22
N GLU A 635 4.90 -4.09 8.01
CA GLU A 635 5.85 -5.07 7.50
C GLU A 635 6.28 -4.81 6.04
N ALA A 636 5.41 -4.15 5.28
CA ALA A 636 5.62 -3.77 3.88
C ALA A 636 6.12 -2.34 3.70
N ASP A 637 6.19 -1.53 4.76
CA ASP A 637 6.56 -0.11 4.72
C ASP A 637 7.99 0.10 5.25
N VAL A 638 8.87 0.68 4.43
CA VAL A 638 10.29 0.90 4.78
C VAL A 638 10.52 1.82 5.97
N ARG A 639 9.50 2.54 6.44
CA ARG A 639 9.57 3.31 7.69
C ARG A 639 9.59 2.40 8.91
N PHE A 640 8.89 1.26 8.85
CA PHE A 640 8.57 0.47 10.03
C PHE A 640 9.08 -0.97 9.98
N THR A 641 9.36 -1.51 8.79
CA THR A 641 9.74 -2.93 8.58
C THR A 641 10.95 -3.39 9.42
N ALA A 642 11.87 -2.47 9.75
CA ALA A 642 13.04 -2.75 10.57
C ALA A 642 12.81 -2.60 12.09
N MET A 643 11.67 -2.06 12.52
CA MET A 643 11.36 -1.87 13.95
C MET A 643 11.07 -3.20 14.63
N ASN A 644 11.52 -3.36 15.88
CA ASN A 644 11.29 -4.58 16.67
C ASN A 644 9.80 -4.91 16.84
N LEU A 645 8.95 -3.89 16.99
CA LEU A 645 7.49 -4.04 17.03
C LEU A 645 6.93 -4.82 15.83
N VAL A 646 7.51 -4.59 14.64
CA VAL A 646 7.04 -5.20 13.39
C VAL A 646 7.72 -6.55 13.16
N ARG A 647 9.04 -6.61 13.33
CA ARG A 647 9.87 -7.78 13.01
C ARG A 647 9.78 -8.87 14.06
N ARG A 648 9.84 -8.52 15.35
CA ARG A 648 9.88 -9.45 16.48
C ARG A 648 8.49 -9.66 17.09
N ASP A 649 7.78 -8.56 17.35
CA ASP A 649 6.51 -8.61 18.10
C ASP A 649 5.29 -8.79 17.19
N GLY A 650 5.50 -8.79 15.86
CA GLY A 650 4.49 -9.20 14.89
C GLY A 650 3.36 -8.19 14.67
N VAL A 651 3.56 -6.91 15.00
CA VAL A 651 2.59 -5.84 14.70
C VAL A 651 2.34 -5.77 13.19
N ARG A 652 1.08 -5.78 12.80
CA ARG A 652 0.60 -5.74 11.40
C ARG A 652 -0.41 -4.63 11.15
N PHE A 653 -0.77 -3.85 12.17
CA PHE A 653 -1.63 -2.68 12.03
C PHE A 653 -1.31 -1.65 13.11
N TYR A 654 -1.30 -0.38 12.72
CA TYR A 654 -1.19 0.78 13.59
C TYR A 654 -2.15 1.87 13.13
N PHE A 655 -2.90 2.47 14.06
CA PHE A 655 -3.69 3.67 13.80
C PHE A 655 -3.57 4.63 14.98
N GLY A 656 -2.96 5.78 14.79
CA GLY A 656 -2.64 6.73 15.86
C GLY A 656 -3.06 8.15 15.58
N PHE A 657 -3.58 8.82 16.61
CA PHE A 657 -3.89 10.24 16.64
C PHE A 657 -2.88 10.95 17.53
N PRO A 658 -2.36 12.13 17.13
CA PRO A 658 -1.49 12.89 18.01
C PRO A 658 -2.27 13.41 19.21
N VAL A 659 -1.63 13.33 20.39
CA VAL A 659 -2.12 13.95 21.62
C VAL A 659 -1.62 15.38 21.63
N MET A 660 -2.55 16.30 21.39
CA MET A 660 -2.28 17.73 21.26
C MET A 660 -2.50 18.41 22.61
N ILE A 661 -1.60 19.32 22.93
CA ILE A 661 -1.72 20.23 24.06
C ILE A 661 -1.57 21.67 23.58
N THR A 662 -2.14 22.59 24.34
CA THR A 662 -2.03 24.03 24.08
C THR A 662 -0.96 24.65 24.99
N TYR A 663 -0.08 25.48 24.44
CA TYR A 663 0.88 26.22 25.25
C TYR A 663 0.15 27.26 26.13
N PRO A 664 0.44 27.33 27.45
CA PRO A 664 -0.25 28.25 28.38
C PRO A 664 -0.15 29.73 27.98
N GLU A 665 0.93 30.14 27.33
CA GLU A 665 1.21 31.54 26.97
C GLU A 665 0.71 31.94 25.57
N GLY A 666 -0.17 31.16 24.94
CA GLY A 666 -0.72 31.47 23.61
C GLY A 666 0.22 31.13 22.45
N GLY A 667 1.21 30.25 22.67
CA GLY A 667 2.21 29.81 21.68
C GLY A 667 1.74 28.79 20.64
N GLY A 668 0.44 28.50 20.55
CA GLY A 668 -0.14 27.49 19.66
C GLY A 668 -0.34 26.12 20.32
N THR A 669 -0.44 25.07 19.50
CA THR A 669 -0.57 23.67 19.95
C THR A 669 0.63 22.85 19.51
N THR A 670 0.98 21.83 20.30
CA THR A 670 2.04 20.87 19.95
C THR A 670 1.60 19.44 20.25
N ALA A 671 2.12 18.48 19.50
CA ALA A 671 1.88 17.06 19.72
C ALA A 671 2.91 16.52 20.73
N VAL A 672 2.48 16.12 21.93
CA VAL A 672 3.38 15.57 22.96
C VAL A 672 3.42 14.06 23.00
N GLY A 673 2.51 13.40 22.28
CA GLY A 673 2.22 12.00 22.45
C GLY A 673 1.28 11.46 21.38
N THR A 674 0.82 10.22 21.55
CA THR A 674 -0.18 9.63 20.66
C THR A 674 -1.23 8.82 21.42
N PHE A 675 -2.47 8.86 20.96
CA PHE A 675 -3.51 7.89 21.26
C PHE A 675 -3.61 6.93 20.09
N CYS A 676 -3.23 5.67 20.26
CA CYS A 676 -3.06 4.75 19.13
C CYS A 676 -3.50 3.32 19.41
N CYS A 677 -4.01 2.67 18.38
CA CYS A 677 -4.40 1.26 18.36
C CYS A 677 -3.33 0.45 17.61
N VAL A 678 -2.97 -0.71 18.16
CA VAL A 678 -2.04 -1.67 17.56
C VAL A 678 -2.66 -3.07 17.51
N HIS A 679 -2.36 -3.80 16.45
CA HIS A 679 -2.80 -5.18 16.30
C HIS A 679 -1.73 -6.02 15.59
N GLY A 680 -1.52 -7.23 16.09
CA GLY A 680 -0.62 -8.23 15.55
C GLY A 680 -1.34 -9.27 14.70
N GLY A 681 -0.56 -10.05 13.95
CA GLY A 681 -1.06 -11.17 13.15
C GLY A 681 -1.65 -10.76 11.79
N GLU A 682 -2.80 -10.09 11.77
CA GLU A 682 -3.49 -9.68 10.54
C GLU A 682 -3.60 -8.15 10.40
N THR A 683 -3.72 -7.66 9.16
CA THR A 683 -4.02 -6.24 8.91
C THR A 683 -5.46 -5.93 9.31
N ARG A 684 -5.77 -4.65 9.58
CA ARG A 684 -7.14 -4.16 9.70
C ARG A 684 -7.47 -3.09 8.68
N ASP A 685 -8.75 -3.01 8.32
CA ASP A 685 -9.36 -1.90 7.62
C ASP A 685 -9.98 -0.93 8.63
N VAL A 686 -10.12 0.34 8.25
CA VAL A 686 -10.74 1.37 9.09
C VAL A 686 -11.90 1.98 8.31
N THR A 687 -13.09 2.04 8.91
CA THR A 687 -14.26 2.70 8.32
C THR A 687 -14.31 4.19 8.66
N GLU A 688 -15.15 4.96 7.96
CA GLU A 688 -15.41 6.38 8.26
C GLU A 688 -15.94 6.57 9.70
N SER A 689 -16.86 5.72 10.14
CA SER A 689 -17.36 5.67 11.51
C SER A 689 -16.26 5.39 12.55
N GLN A 690 -15.39 4.41 12.30
CA GLN A 690 -14.26 4.09 13.19
C GLN A 690 -13.24 5.23 13.26
N TYR A 691 -12.97 5.89 12.13
CA TYR A 691 -12.13 7.09 12.11
C TYR A 691 -12.73 8.19 12.98
N SER A 692 -14.02 8.49 12.79
CA SER A 692 -14.73 9.56 13.50
C SER A 692 -14.86 9.29 15.00
N LEU A 693 -15.06 8.03 15.38
CA LEU A 693 -14.98 7.57 16.75
C LEU A 693 -13.60 7.88 17.36
N MET A 694 -12.51 7.43 16.71
CA MET A 694 -11.16 7.65 17.20
C MET A 694 -10.81 9.13 17.31
N ALA A 695 -11.24 9.94 16.34
CA ALA A 695 -11.07 11.39 16.38
C ALA A 695 -11.80 12.03 17.57
N THR A 696 -12.98 11.49 17.93
CA THR A 696 -13.76 11.94 19.10
C THR A 696 -13.10 11.51 20.41
N LEU A 697 -12.60 10.27 20.50
CA LEU A 697 -11.89 9.77 21.69
C LEU A 697 -10.55 10.46 21.90
N ALA A 698 -9.79 10.73 20.84
CA ALA A 698 -8.53 11.48 20.89
C ALA A 698 -8.71 12.88 21.47
N GLU A 699 -9.83 13.55 21.15
CA GLU A 699 -10.19 14.83 21.77
C GLU A 699 -10.48 14.69 23.27
N GLY A 700 -11.11 13.58 23.69
CA GLY A 700 -11.26 13.23 25.10
C GLY A 700 -9.91 13.05 25.80
N VAL A 701 -8.97 12.33 25.17
CA VAL A 701 -7.60 12.16 25.68
C VAL A 701 -6.89 13.50 25.83
N ASN A 702 -6.95 14.37 24.82
CA ASN A 702 -6.36 15.71 24.88
C ASN A 702 -6.87 16.49 26.08
N ARG A 703 -8.18 16.44 26.37
CA ARG A 703 -8.78 17.15 27.51
C ARG A 703 -8.38 16.59 28.86
N VAL A 704 -8.29 15.27 28.97
CA VAL A 704 -7.78 14.63 30.20
C VAL A 704 -6.34 15.09 30.43
N MET A 705 -5.51 15.13 29.39
CA MET A 705 -4.12 15.59 29.44
C MET A 705 -4.01 17.07 29.81
N GLU A 706 -4.76 17.95 29.16
CA GLU A 706 -4.80 19.40 29.44
C GLU A 706 -5.24 19.69 30.88
N CYS A 707 -6.29 19.04 31.38
CA CYS A 707 -6.75 19.19 32.76
C CYS A 707 -5.71 18.75 33.79
N ARG A 708 -4.89 17.73 33.47
CA ARG A 708 -3.83 17.26 34.36
C ARG A 708 -2.60 18.18 34.31
N ALA A 709 -2.25 18.69 33.14
CA ALA A 709 -1.19 19.68 32.95
C ALA A 709 -1.51 21.00 33.66
N ALA A 710 -2.73 21.53 33.53
CA ALA A 710 -3.12 22.77 34.20
C ALA A 710 -2.99 22.69 35.75
N ARG A 711 -3.42 21.57 36.35
CA ARG A 711 -3.27 21.31 37.79
C ARG A 711 -1.82 21.16 38.27
N LEU A 712 -0.87 20.97 37.36
CA LEU A 712 0.57 20.95 37.67
C LEU A 712 1.17 22.35 37.74
N LEU A 713 0.59 23.33 37.07
CA LEU A 713 1.05 24.72 37.07
C LEU A 713 0.45 25.54 38.23
N GLU A 714 -0.69 25.11 38.76
CA GLU A 714 -1.41 25.78 39.87
C GLU A 714 -0.91 25.43 41.28
N GLY A 715 0.03 24.47 41.41
CA GLY A 715 0.59 24.01 42.69
C GLY A 715 2.10 23.93 42.64
#